data_AF-A0A955QXA8-F1
#
_entry.id   AF-A0A955QXA8-F1
#
_cell.length_a   1.000
_cell.length_b   1.000
_cell.length_c   1.000
_cell.angle_alpha   90.00
_cell.angle_beta   90.00
_cell.angle_gamma   90.00
#
_symmetry.space_group_name_H-M   'P 1'
#
loop_
_entity.id
_entity.type
_entity.pdbx_description
1 polymer ?
#
loop_
_entity_poly.entity_id
_entity_poly.type
_entity_poly.pdbx_seq_one_letter_code
_entity_poly.pdbx_strand_id
1 'polypeptide(L)'
;NYSVTDQTSTTANITAASLTLSGTTGLDKVYDGTTNLPTGQTGYGTLGGLLGSDVVTLTGTPVYSDKNVGARTIQQGTVGLQGADAGNYSLAWTNGNGSITQAPLTIRANPSAKFVTEADPAGFHGISVEGLVNGETTSVLSGTAVVSRSDSGNNAIGTHSSVLVPSGLSATNYSLTYVNGDFRIVPAEQLLVEVASTPTSTFGTTPTYTVSSARYLNNSNTIIDLTGNVSANGNTVTLTDGAGGNAAFTLTALNPLTSTGGHLQVGTYQVGSNTITESSANFSDTVTFVGTHTVTPKTVTVPTTQVSKTYDGTTAMPDLMLGLTGLASGDVVNVTGTGTYATPQVGTGLTYTLSSIALSGSDAGNYVTGGSLSRTDGIITQKLLTRQGLTANDRVYTGGTAATLSNVGTLAGVVHGDTVSSDGSGATAMFADKNVGTNKVVTVTGLGLGGADASNYTVSATDSTTASITRLGTVTWTGGATGDWFDPANWAGGAVPDLANVEAVTIPTGVTVTFNDQSVTPPAQTGTVEITSLGTNGGLAMQQGTLQVGTGGVTLNSLDQTGGTVSSTGDIMLGRFTQSSGSTSTQGNFTTTQEYDQPGTGTVTVGGTTTLTDTSGGLRLGNLSSTGPLVVTSTDGDITQTSGTTLTAGSTSQFTARTGGQPADILLPNPGNDFLGLVDLNGRNITIVDGNGGLQTGTVTSTGQLALTGVDSVAIENSVVDTLGGISSQTGVNVIPPVGTPATLPAVSLEVLTTVANAGSTNAPLPLVVPTLTTLASPIPQTTIIQEVKDVTPYGPGLITISLPRDRPRDNTGFLIEFPESIKQTLSTFTGTFELAHDQPLPAWLTYEAADRRFRLTSPPPSAFPLEMKIKTGGRELMVVFSEQN
;
A
#
# COMPACT_ATOMS: atom_id res chain seq x y z
N ASN A 1 -38.66 35.72 -9.13
CA ASN A 1 -38.12 36.27 -7.86
C ASN A 1 -37.71 35.23 -6.82
N TYR A 2 -37.56 33.94 -7.15
CA TYR A 2 -36.68 33.02 -6.41
C TYR A 2 -36.14 31.95 -7.36
N SER A 3 -34.84 31.66 -7.27
CA SER A 3 -34.23 30.42 -7.76
C SER A 3 -33.81 29.61 -6.54
N VAL A 4 -34.17 28.32 -6.51
CA VAL A 4 -33.65 27.40 -5.51
C VAL A 4 -32.23 27.04 -5.92
N THR A 5 -31.26 27.70 -5.30
CA THR A 5 -29.84 27.35 -5.37
C THR A 5 -29.55 26.53 -4.12
N ASP A 6 -29.17 25.27 -4.33
CA ASP A 6 -28.53 24.39 -3.36
C ASP A 6 -29.44 23.43 -2.54
N GLN A 7 -29.51 22.18 -3.01
CA GLN A 7 -29.61 21.00 -2.15
C GLN A 7 -28.43 20.08 -2.51
N THR A 8 -27.26 20.30 -1.91
CA THR A 8 -26.04 19.50 -2.15
C THR A 8 -26.19 18.01 -1.82
N SER A 9 -27.17 17.63 -0.98
CA SER A 9 -27.53 16.23 -0.76
C SER A 9 -28.99 16.09 -0.35
N THR A 10 -29.62 15.01 -0.80
CA THR A 10 -30.91 14.53 -0.32
C THR A 10 -30.65 13.19 0.36
N THR A 11 -31.02 13.05 1.63
CA THR A 11 -30.92 11.77 2.34
C THR A 11 -32.23 11.00 2.16
N ALA A 12 -32.12 9.70 1.89
CA ALA A 12 -33.25 8.77 1.88
C ALA A 12 -32.91 7.60 2.78
N ASN A 13 -33.86 7.19 3.62
CA ASN A 13 -33.72 5.96 4.39
C ASN A 13 -34.13 4.80 3.49
N ILE A 14 -33.16 3.97 3.11
CA ILE A 14 -33.40 2.73 2.38
C ILE A 14 -33.60 1.64 3.42
N THR A 15 -34.77 0.98 3.40
CA THR A 15 -35.04 -0.17 4.26
C THR A 15 -34.49 -1.43 3.62
N ALA A 16 -33.98 -2.35 4.45
CA ALA A 16 -33.47 -3.64 3.96
C ALA A 16 -34.56 -4.42 3.21
N ALA A 17 -34.23 -4.93 2.03
CA ALA A 17 -35.14 -5.78 1.25
C ALA A 17 -35.38 -7.11 1.98
N SER A 18 -36.55 -7.74 1.80
CA SER A 18 -36.85 -8.99 2.50
C SER A 18 -36.42 -10.20 1.67
N LEU A 19 -35.58 -11.07 2.24
CA LEU A 19 -35.29 -12.40 1.71
C LEU A 19 -36.12 -13.44 2.45
N THR A 20 -36.73 -14.35 1.70
CA THR A 20 -37.58 -15.40 2.27
C THR A 20 -36.79 -16.70 2.39
N LEU A 21 -36.93 -17.35 3.53
CA LEU A 21 -36.38 -18.69 3.77
C LEU A 21 -37.38 -19.49 4.61
N SER A 22 -37.61 -20.74 4.22
CA SER A 22 -38.52 -21.62 4.95
C SER A 22 -37.75 -22.78 5.56
N GLY A 23 -38.08 -23.10 6.81
CA GLY A 23 -37.65 -24.33 7.45
C GLY A 23 -38.24 -25.55 6.75
N THR A 24 -37.50 -26.65 6.74
CA THR A 24 -37.92 -27.91 6.14
C THR A 24 -39.16 -28.47 6.84
N THR A 25 -40.02 -29.16 6.11
CA THR A 25 -41.22 -29.84 6.65
C THR A 25 -41.01 -31.35 6.71
N GLY A 26 -41.63 -32.03 7.67
CA GLY A 26 -41.53 -33.48 7.85
C GLY A 26 -40.13 -33.97 8.25
N LEU A 27 -39.33 -33.11 8.89
CA LEU A 27 -38.04 -33.54 9.41
C LEU A 27 -38.25 -34.14 10.80
N ASP A 28 -38.07 -35.45 10.95
CA ASP A 28 -38.31 -36.16 12.20
C ASP A 28 -37.00 -36.59 12.88
N LYS A 29 -37.04 -36.74 14.21
CA LYS A 29 -35.92 -37.30 14.99
C LYS A 29 -36.40 -38.18 16.14
N VAL A 30 -35.49 -38.98 16.67
CA VAL A 30 -35.64 -39.62 17.98
C VAL A 30 -35.15 -38.65 19.04
N TYR A 31 -35.77 -38.69 20.22
CA TYR A 31 -35.37 -37.88 21.37
C TYR A 31 -33.88 -38.06 21.70
N ASP A 32 -33.14 -36.95 21.73
CA ASP A 32 -31.72 -36.93 22.10
C ASP A 32 -31.45 -35.91 23.22
N GLY A 33 -32.51 -35.39 23.86
CA GLY A 33 -32.39 -34.36 24.89
C GLY A 33 -32.03 -32.95 24.40
N THR A 34 -32.00 -32.70 23.08
CA THR A 34 -31.64 -31.40 22.48
C THR A 34 -32.70 -30.87 21.51
N THR A 35 -32.67 -29.57 21.24
CA THR A 35 -33.44 -28.92 20.18
C THR A 35 -32.76 -28.99 18.80
N ASN A 36 -31.59 -29.62 18.70
CA ASN A 36 -30.82 -29.67 17.46
C ASN A 36 -31.54 -30.50 16.39
N LEU A 37 -31.26 -30.21 15.12
CA LEU A 37 -31.71 -31.04 14.01
C LEU A 37 -30.95 -32.38 13.94
N PRO A 38 -31.48 -33.40 13.24
CA PRO A 38 -30.73 -34.61 12.93
C PRO A 38 -29.40 -34.27 12.23
N THR A 39 -28.36 -35.04 12.53
CA THR A 39 -27.03 -34.86 11.94
C THR A 39 -27.09 -34.89 10.41
N GLY A 40 -26.40 -33.94 9.77
CA GLY A 40 -26.30 -33.85 8.31
C GLY A 40 -27.46 -33.13 7.61
N GLN A 41 -28.44 -32.61 8.36
CA GLN A 41 -29.58 -31.88 7.79
C GLN A 41 -29.38 -30.37 7.91
N THR A 42 -29.59 -29.64 6.83
CA THR A 42 -29.55 -28.16 6.83
C THR A 42 -30.79 -27.57 7.49
N GLY A 43 -31.95 -28.18 7.31
CA GLY A 43 -33.20 -27.78 7.95
C GLY A 43 -33.93 -26.59 7.33
N TYR A 44 -33.46 -26.10 6.18
CA TYR A 44 -34.11 -25.06 5.40
C TYR A 44 -33.88 -25.26 3.90
N GLY A 45 -34.75 -24.63 3.11
CA GLY A 45 -34.69 -24.63 1.64
C GLY A 45 -33.71 -23.61 1.05
N THR A 46 -33.98 -23.18 -0.17
CA THR A 46 -33.19 -22.15 -0.86
C THR A 46 -33.62 -20.74 -0.45
N LEU A 47 -32.66 -19.82 -0.36
CA LEU A 47 -32.92 -18.40 -0.13
C LEU A 47 -33.64 -17.79 -1.34
N GLY A 48 -34.80 -17.16 -1.12
CA GLY A 48 -35.60 -16.52 -2.16
C GLY A 48 -35.61 -15.00 -2.05
N GLY A 49 -35.67 -14.30 -3.20
CA GLY A 49 -35.80 -12.84 -3.25
C GLY A 49 -34.48 -12.07 -3.44
N LEU A 50 -33.36 -12.78 -3.70
CA LEU A 50 -32.07 -12.15 -3.97
C LEU A 50 -32.14 -11.30 -5.24
N LEU A 51 -31.63 -10.06 -5.19
CA LEU A 51 -31.67 -9.12 -6.29
C LEU A 51 -30.35 -9.12 -7.07
N GLY A 52 -30.43 -9.16 -8.40
CA GLY A 52 -29.29 -8.93 -9.28
C GLY A 52 -28.10 -9.87 -9.03
N SER A 53 -26.92 -9.27 -8.86
CA SER A 53 -25.65 -9.95 -8.62
C SER A 53 -25.20 -9.89 -7.15
N ASP A 54 -26.11 -9.57 -6.23
CA ASP A 54 -25.80 -9.43 -4.80
C ASP A 54 -25.26 -10.76 -4.23
N VAL A 55 -24.22 -10.67 -3.42
CA VAL A 55 -23.54 -11.81 -2.80
C VAL A 55 -24.05 -11.97 -1.37
N VAL A 56 -25.12 -12.76 -1.24
CA VAL A 56 -25.72 -13.16 0.05
C VAL A 56 -25.76 -14.68 0.15
N THR A 57 -25.27 -15.20 1.27
CA THR A 57 -25.30 -16.63 1.61
C THR A 57 -25.91 -16.82 3.00
N LEU A 58 -26.13 -18.08 3.38
CA LEU A 58 -26.71 -18.45 4.67
C LEU A 58 -25.65 -19.08 5.57
N THR A 59 -25.80 -18.84 6.87
CA THR A 59 -25.06 -19.52 7.93
C THR A 59 -26.00 -19.89 9.06
N GLY A 60 -25.49 -20.64 10.04
CA GLY A 60 -26.24 -21.06 11.20
C GLY A 60 -27.13 -22.28 10.95
N THR A 61 -27.83 -22.69 12.00
CA THR A 61 -28.68 -23.88 12.00
C THR A 61 -30.01 -23.59 12.67
N PRO A 62 -31.14 -24.03 12.09
CA PRO A 62 -32.43 -23.94 12.74
C PRO A 62 -32.54 -24.99 13.85
N VAL A 63 -33.54 -24.84 14.70
CA VAL A 63 -33.75 -25.69 15.89
C VAL A 63 -35.22 -26.03 16.06
N TYR A 64 -35.51 -27.16 16.70
CA TYR A 64 -36.87 -27.46 17.14
C TYR A 64 -37.30 -26.49 18.24
N SER A 65 -38.59 -26.15 18.25
CA SER A 65 -39.21 -25.27 19.24
C SER A 65 -39.09 -25.75 20.69
N ASP A 66 -38.95 -27.06 20.89
CA ASP A 66 -38.80 -27.70 22.21
C ASP A 66 -38.10 -29.05 22.03
N LYS A 67 -37.37 -29.52 23.06
CA LYS A 67 -36.61 -30.78 23.00
C LYS A 67 -37.46 -32.04 23.16
N ASN A 68 -38.65 -31.95 23.77
CA ASN A 68 -39.43 -33.10 24.22
C ASN A 68 -40.21 -33.75 23.07
N VAL A 69 -40.66 -34.99 23.27
CA VAL A 69 -41.44 -35.78 22.30
C VAL A 69 -42.73 -35.08 21.90
N GLY A 70 -43.12 -35.18 20.62
CA GLY A 70 -44.32 -34.59 20.04
C GLY A 70 -44.08 -33.91 18.69
N ALA A 71 -45.14 -33.35 18.09
CA ALA A 71 -45.02 -32.50 16.92
C ALA A 71 -44.36 -31.16 17.30
N ARG A 72 -43.37 -30.72 16.52
CA ARG A 72 -42.55 -29.54 16.78
C ARG A 72 -42.45 -28.67 15.54
N THR A 73 -42.29 -27.37 15.75
CA THR A 73 -41.95 -26.44 14.68
C THR A 73 -40.44 -26.29 14.59
N ILE A 74 -39.94 -26.09 13.38
CA ILE A 74 -38.52 -25.80 13.13
C ILE A 74 -38.38 -24.29 13.03
N GLN A 75 -37.82 -23.70 14.07
CA GLN A 75 -37.59 -22.27 14.23
C GLN A 75 -36.22 -21.89 13.65
N GLN A 76 -36.06 -20.61 13.31
CA GLN A 76 -34.86 -20.07 12.66
C GLN A 76 -33.55 -20.43 13.38
N GLY A 77 -33.56 -20.54 14.71
CA GLY A 77 -32.35 -20.81 15.49
C GLY A 77 -31.30 -19.73 15.25
N THR A 78 -30.08 -20.15 14.89
CA THR A 78 -28.97 -19.24 14.58
C THR A 78 -28.87 -18.88 13.09
N VAL A 79 -29.86 -19.27 12.27
CA VAL A 79 -29.80 -19.02 10.82
C VAL A 79 -29.77 -17.52 10.55
N GLY A 80 -28.79 -17.07 9.78
CA GLY A 80 -28.59 -15.67 9.43
C GLY A 80 -28.06 -15.50 8.02
N LEU A 81 -28.16 -14.27 7.53
CA LEU A 81 -27.57 -13.84 6.27
C LEU A 81 -26.10 -13.48 6.48
N GLN A 82 -25.25 -13.79 5.50
CA GLN A 82 -23.85 -13.39 5.46
C GLN A 82 -23.41 -13.12 4.01
N GLY A 83 -22.22 -12.53 3.84
CA GLY A 83 -21.72 -12.13 2.52
C GLY A 83 -21.71 -10.61 2.36
N ALA A 84 -21.10 -10.14 1.28
CA ALA A 84 -20.81 -8.72 1.07
C ALA A 84 -22.08 -7.83 1.08
N ASP A 85 -23.20 -8.39 0.62
CA ASP A 85 -24.46 -7.66 0.45
C ASP A 85 -25.51 -8.05 1.50
N ALA A 86 -25.17 -8.86 2.51
CA ALA A 86 -26.13 -9.36 3.49
C ALA A 86 -26.82 -8.25 4.31
N GLY A 87 -26.12 -7.14 4.56
CA GLY A 87 -26.67 -5.96 5.25
C GLY A 87 -27.83 -5.29 4.49
N ASN A 88 -27.95 -5.54 3.17
CA ASN A 88 -29.01 -4.98 2.33
C ASN A 88 -30.36 -5.67 2.58
N TYR A 89 -30.35 -6.78 3.33
CA TYR A 89 -31.47 -7.69 3.42
C TYR A 89 -31.86 -8.01 4.86
N SER A 90 -33.15 -8.22 5.06
CA SER A 90 -33.73 -8.82 6.26
C SER A 90 -34.21 -10.24 5.95
N LEU A 91 -33.90 -11.20 6.82
CA LEU A 91 -34.36 -12.57 6.67
C LEU A 91 -35.78 -12.73 7.21
N ALA A 92 -36.74 -12.96 6.31
CA ALA A 92 -38.09 -13.39 6.64
C ALA A 92 -38.14 -14.93 6.70
N TRP A 93 -38.06 -15.45 7.93
CA TRP A 93 -38.13 -16.88 8.20
C TRP A 93 -39.57 -17.39 8.32
N THR A 94 -39.88 -18.49 7.64
CA THR A 94 -41.12 -19.26 7.83
C THR A 94 -40.81 -20.59 8.51
N ASN A 95 -41.49 -20.88 9.62
CA ASN A 95 -41.23 -22.10 10.39
C ASN A 95 -41.56 -23.36 9.60
N GLY A 96 -40.64 -24.32 9.63
CA GLY A 96 -40.87 -25.68 9.19
C GLY A 96 -41.63 -26.50 10.23
N ASN A 97 -41.76 -27.81 9.98
CA ASN A 97 -42.38 -28.74 10.92
C ASN A 97 -41.69 -30.10 10.92
N GLY A 98 -41.88 -30.82 12.03
CA GLY A 98 -41.32 -32.14 12.26
C GLY A 98 -41.88 -32.77 13.52
N SER A 99 -41.44 -33.99 13.83
CA SER A 99 -41.82 -34.69 15.04
C SER A 99 -40.61 -35.30 15.77
N ILE A 100 -40.66 -35.24 17.09
CA ILE A 100 -39.71 -35.91 17.98
C ILE A 100 -40.41 -37.15 18.54
N THR A 101 -39.85 -38.32 18.24
CA THR A 101 -40.34 -39.62 18.74
C THR A 101 -39.57 -40.05 19.98
N GLN A 102 -40.16 -40.93 20.79
CA GLN A 102 -39.54 -41.40 22.03
C GLN A 102 -38.23 -42.16 21.76
N ALA A 103 -37.22 -41.92 22.61
CA ALA A 103 -36.00 -42.73 22.62
C ALA A 103 -36.22 -44.07 23.33
N PRO A 104 -35.58 -45.17 22.88
CA PRO A 104 -35.64 -46.42 23.61
C PRO A 104 -34.93 -46.31 24.96
N LEU A 105 -35.53 -46.84 26.02
CA LEU A 105 -34.93 -46.93 27.35
C LEU A 105 -35.17 -48.30 27.95
N THR A 106 -34.10 -48.97 28.35
CA THR A 106 -34.17 -50.33 28.91
C THR A 106 -34.16 -50.27 30.43
N ILE A 107 -35.16 -50.88 31.05
CA ILE A 107 -35.25 -51.09 32.50
C ILE A 107 -35.01 -52.56 32.79
N ARG A 108 -33.87 -52.88 33.39
CA ARG A 108 -33.43 -54.25 33.66
C ARG A 108 -33.54 -54.56 35.14
N ALA A 109 -34.15 -55.69 35.51
CA ALA A 109 -34.02 -56.20 36.87
C ALA A 109 -32.60 -56.75 37.09
N ASN A 110 -31.93 -56.28 38.15
CA ASN A 110 -30.58 -56.74 38.46
C ASN A 110 -30.63 -58.19 38.99
N PRO A 111 -29.72 -59.07 38.52
CA PRO A 111 -29.65 -60.44 39.03
C PRO A 111 -29.52 -60.46 40.54
N SER A 112 -30.19 -61.43 41.16
CA SER A 112 -30.25 -61.56 42.60
C SER A 112 -30.12 -63.02 43.00
N ALA A 113 -29.72 -63.26 44.24
CA ALA A 113 -29.53 -64.61 44.74
C ALA A 113 -30.01 -64.73 46.18
N LYS A 114 -30.20 -65.98 46.61
CA LYS A 114 -30.39 -66.36 48.01
C LYS A 114 -29.82 -67.74 48.27
N PHE A 115 -29.55 -68.09 49.53
CA PHE A 115 -29.37 -69.48 49.89
C PHE A 115 -30.69 -70.25 49.90
N VAL A 116 -30.63 -71.57 49.69
CA VAL A 116 -31.81 -72.46 49.68
C VAL A 116 -32.65 -72.41 50.98
N THR A 117 -32.05 -71.97 52.10
CA THR A 117 -32.70 -71.81 53.41
C THR A 117 -33.27 -70.42 53.66
N GLU A 118 -32.99 -69.43 52.80
CA GLU A 118 -33.43 -68.05 52.96
C GLU A 118 -34.78 -67.77 52.27
N ALA A 119 -35.49 -66.77 52.80
CA ALA A 119 -36.62 -66.15 52.11
C ALA A 119 -36.11 -65.32 50.90
N ASP A 120 -37.00 -65.01 49.97
CA ASP A 120 -36.65 -64.12 48.85
C ASP A 120 -36.30 -62.71 49.39
N PRO A 121 -35.19 -62.09 48.93
CA PRO A 121 -34.79 -60.76 49.40
C PRO A 121 -35.82 -59.68 49.05
N ALA A 122 -36.12 -58.78 49.99
CA ALA A 122 -37.03 -57.67 49.74
C ALA A 122 -36.45 -56.73 48.66
N GLY A 123 -37.22 -56.47 47.61
CA GLY A 123 -36.82 -55.57 46.51
C GLY A 123 -35.69 -56.10 45.60
N PHE A 124 -35.13 -57.27 45.90
CA PHE A 124 -34.02 -57.87 45.17
C PHE A 124 -32.83 -56.88 45.06
N HIS A 125 -31.99 -56.98 44.03
CA HIS A 125 -30.92 -55.99 43.77
C HIS A 125 -31.41 -54.76 42.98
N GLY A 126 -32.72 -54.52 42.95
CA GLY A 126 -33.33 -53.38 42.25
C GLY A 126 -33.26 -53.48 40.72
N ILE A 127 -33.18 -52.31 40.08
CA ILE A 127 -33.15 -52.18 38.62
C ILE A 127 -31.95 -51.36 38.16
N SER A 128 -31.56 -51.57 36.90
CA SER A 128 -30.64 -50.71 36.16
C SER A 128 -31.35 -50.07 34.98
N VAL A 129 -30.92 -48.86 34.61
CA VAL A 129 -31.51 -48.06 33.54
C VAL A 129 -30.44 -47.79 32.48
N GLU A 130 -30.69 -48.23 31.26
CA GLU A 130 -29.77 -48.12 30.12
C GLU A 130 -30.45 -47.36 28.98
N GLY A 131 -29.71 -46.46 28.31
CA GLY A 131 -30.20 -45.71 27.14
C GLY A 131 -30.60 -44.25 27.40
N LEU A 132 -30.31 -43.70 28.59
CA LEU A 132 -30.47 -42.26 28.84
C LEU A 132 -29.56 -41.45 27.92
N VAL A 133 -30.09 -40.40 27.30
CA VAL A 133 -29.37 -39.57 26.33
C VAL A 133 -28.87 -38.28 26.97
N ASN A 134 -27.82 -37.68 26.39
CA ASN A 134 -27.31 -36.35 26.74
C ASN A 134 -27.06 -36.10 28.24
N GLY A 135 -26.62 -37.14 28.96
CA GLY A 135 -26.27 -37.05 30.38
C GLY A 135 -27.47 -36.92 31.32
N GLU A 136 -28.68 -37.18 30.82
CA GLU A 136 -29.87 -37.28 31.66
C GLU A 136 -29.70 -38.40 32.70
N THR A 137 -30.34 -38.23 33.85
CA THR A 137 -30.32 -39.21 34.95
C THR A 137 -31.69 -39.85 35.12
N THR A 138 -31.82 -40.85 35.99
CA THR A 138 -33.10 -41.50 36.31
C THR A 138 -34.18 -40.57 36.85
N SER A 139 -33.85 -39.29 37.13
CA SER A 139 -34.82 -38.22 37.42
C SER A 139 -35.85 -37.97 36.30
N VAL A 140 -35.59 -38.42 35.07
CA VAL A 140 -36.55 -38.34 33.95
C VAL A 140 -37.68 -39.37 34.05
N LEU A 141 -37.54 -40.36 34.95
CA LEU A 141 -38.53 -41.39 35.20
C LEU A 141 -39.54 -40.94 36.26
N SER A 142 -40.79 -41.37 36.12
CA SER A 142 -41.85 -41.19 37.10
C SER A 142 -42.42 -42.54 37.55
N GLY A 143 -42.93 -42.60 38.77
CA GLY A 143 -43.45 -43.83 39.40
C GLY A 143 -42.45 -44.48 40.37
N THR A 144 -42.76 -45.69 40.83
CA THR A 144 -41.94 -46.45 41.77
C THR A 144 -41.57 -47.79 41.13
N ALA A 145 -40.27 -48.07 41.03
CA ALA A 145 -39.81 -49.34 40.50
C ALA A 145 -40.20 -50.51 41.42
N VAL A 146 -40.78 -51.56 40.85
CA VAL A 146 -41.11 -52.80 41.55
C VAL A 146 -40.45 -53.97 40.81
N VAL A 147 -39.73 -54.82 41.54
CA VAL A 147 -39.19 -56.09 41.04
C VAL A 147 -39.91 -57.23 41.75
N SER A 148 -40.49 -58.14 40.96
CA SER A 148 -41.19 -59.33 41.46
C SER A 148 -40.54 -60.59 40.90
N ARG A 149 -40.63 -61.71 41.63
CA ARG A 149 -40.17 -63.01 41.13
C ARG A 149 -41.38 -63.80 40.63
N SER A 150 -41.42 -64.06 39.33
CA SER A 150 -42.57 -64.70 38.65
C SER A 150 -42.80 -66.17 39.04
N ASP A 151 -41.75 -66.86 39.47
CA ASP A 151 -41.78 -68.26 39.92
C ASP A 151 -41.67 -68.38 41.45
N SER A 152 -42.13 -67.36 42.19
CA SER A 152 -42.09 -67.35 43.66
C SER A 152 -42.66 -68.65 44.24
N GLY A 153 -41.87 -69.36 45.04
CA GLY A 153 -42.20 -70.67 45.60
C GLY A 153 -41.43 -71.84 44.96
N ASN A 154 -40.88 -71.68 43.76
CA ASN A 154 -39.93 -72.64 43.20
C ASN A 154 -38.55 -72.46 43.85
N ASN A 155 -38.22 -73.33 44.81
CA ASN A 155 -36.96 -73.27 45.55
C ASN A 155 -35.90 -74.27 45.05
N ALA A 156 -36.01 -74.75 43.81
CA ALA A 156 -35.01 -75.63 43.23
C ALA A 156 -33.63 -74.95 43.17
N ILE A 157 -32.59 -75.66 43.60
CA ILE A 157 -31.19 -75.20 43.50
C ILE A 157 -30.85 -75.01 42.02
N GLY A 158 -30.29 -73.85 41.67
CA GLY A 158 -29.97 -73.55 40.27
C GLY A 158 -30.18 -72.09 39.91
N THR A 159 -29.92 -71.77 38.64
CA THR A 159 -30.29 -70.50 38.02
C THR A 159 -31.72 -70.59 37.53
N HIS A 160 -32.55 -69.64 37.94
CA HIS A 160 -33.87 -69.39 37.41
C HIS A 160 -33.77 -68.20 36.46
N SER A 161 -33.73 -68.49 35.17
CA SER A 161 -33.49 -67.47 34.16
C SER A 161 -34.72 -66.60 33.91
N SER A 162 -34.52 -65.28 33.84
CA SER A 162 -35.53 -64.29 33.45
C SER A 162 -36.81 -64.29 34.32
N VAL A 163 -36.69 -64.67 35.59
CA VAL A 163 -37.83 -64.73 36.52
C VAL A 163 -38.04 -63.46 37.33
N LEU A 164 -37.04 -62.56 37.42
CA LEU A 164 -37.16 -61.26 38.07
C LEU A 164 -37.79 -60.27 37.10
N VAL A 165 -39.02 -59.86 37.34
CA VAL A 165 -39.83 -59.01 36.46
C VAL A 165 -39.91 -57.59 37.00
N PRO A 166 -39.28 -56.60 36.34
CA PRO A 166 -39.38 -55.18 36.71
C PRO A 166 -40.67 -54.53 36.16
N SER A 167 -41.24 -53.57 36.88
CA SER A 167 -42.43 -52.80 36.47
C SER A 167 -42.57 -51.46 37.21
N GLY A 168 -43.58 -50.65 36.87
CA GLY A 168 -44.04 -49.51 37.68
C GLY A 168 -43.46 -48.13 37.33
N LEU A 169 -42.71 -48.02 36.23
CA LEU A 169 -42.10 -46.76 35.78
C LEU A 169 -42.74 -46.26 34.48
N SER A 170 -42.64 -44.94 34.27
CA SER A 170 -43.08 -44.27 33.04
C SER A 170 -42.14 -43.10 32.72
N ALA A 171 -42.11 -42.69 31.45
CA ALA A 171 -41.30 -41.59 30.97
C ALA A 171 -41.98 -40.92 29.77
N THR A 172 -42.01 -39.58 29.75
CA THR A 172 -42.63 -38.84 28.63
C THR A 172 -41.82 -38.99 27.35
N ASN A 173 -40.49 -38.87 27.45
CA ASN A 173 -39.61 -38.81 26.29
C ASN A 173 -39.00 -40.16 25.87
N TYR A 174 -39.31 -41.22 26.61
CA TYR A 174 -38.71 -42.53 26.39
C TYR A 174 -39.78 -43.63 26.26
N SER A 175 -39.51 -44.57 25.37
CA SER A 175 -40.25 -45.81 25.21
C SER A 175 -39.55 -46.88 26.05
N LEU A 176 -40.23 -47.30 27.13
CA LEU A 176 -39.64 -48.20 28.12
C LEU A 176 -39.75 -49.66 27.68
N THR A 177 -38.61 -50.34 27.65
CA THR A 177 -38.52 -51.80 27.48
C THR A 177 -38.08 -52.43 28.78
N TYR A 178 -38.90 -53.32 29.35
CA TYR A 178 -38.57 -54.05 30.56
C TYR A 178 -37.86 -55.36 30.22
N VAL A 179 -36.72 -55.60 30.86
CA VAL A 179 -35.94 -56.82 30.69
C VAL A 179 -35.83 -57.56 32.01
N ASN A 180 -36.29 -58.80 32.01
CA ASN A 180 -36.25 -59.64 33.20
C ASN A 180 -34.82 -60.02 33.58
N GLY A 181 -34.59 -60.18 34.87
CA GLY A 181 -33.32 -60.60 35.46
C GLY A 181 -33.35 -62.06 35.91
N ASP A 182 -32.17 -62.63 36.09
CA ASP A 182 -32.00 -63.99 36.58
C ASP A 182 -32.01 -64.02 38.11
N PHE A 183 -32.53 -65.11 38.69
CA PHE A 183 -32.50 -65.36 40.13
C PHE A 183 -31.76 -66.65 40.43
N ARG A 184 -30.81 -66.64 41.37
CA ARG A 184 -30.00 -67.82 41.72
C ARG A 184 -30.36 -68.34 43.11
N ILE A 185 -30.66 -69.64 43.21
CA ILE A 185 -30.76 -70.33 44.50
C ILE A 185 -29.46 -71.10 44.74
N VAL A 186 -28.67 -70.62 45.69
CA VAL A 186 -27.33 -71.11 46.02
C VAL A 186 -27.45 -72.28 47.02
N PRO A 187 -26.83 -73.44 46.73
CA PRO A 187 -26.84 -74.59 47.64
C PRO A 187 -25.91 -74.38 48.85
N ALA A 188 -25.90 -75.35 49.76
CA ALA A 188 -24.84 -75.44 50.77
C ALA A 188 -23.46 -75.62 50.09
N GLU A 189 -22.40 -75.22 50.79
CA GLU A 189 -21.00 -75.37 50.39
C GLU A 189 -20.64 -74.58 49.11
N GLN A 190 -21.40 -73.52 48.78
CA GLN A 190 -21.02 -72.55 47.74
C GLN A 190 -20.97 -71.15 48.30
N LEU A 191 -19.99 -70.38 47.82
CA LEU A 191 -19.82 -68.98 48.19
C LEU A 191 -20.76 -68.10 47.35
N LEU A 192 -21.54 -67.26 48.00
CA LEU A 192 -22.29 -66.16 47.39
C LEU A 192 -21.54 -64.85 47.67
N VAL A 193 -21.10 -64.21 46.60
CA VAL A 193 -20.45 -62.90 46.64
C VAL A 193 -21.38 -61.88 46.00
N GLU A 194 -21.85 -60.95 46.82
CA GLU A 194 -22.62 -59.81 46.37
C GLU A 194 -21.66 -58.64 46.18
N VAL A 195 -21.61 -58.12 44.96
CA VAL A 195 -20.98 -56.84 44.63
C VAL A 195 -22.05 -55.77 44.80
N ALA A 196 -21.65 -54.59 45.26
CA ALA A 196 -22.56 -53.45 45.42
C ALA A 196 -23.45 -53.27 44.18
N SER A 197 -24.76 -53.04 44.39
CA SER A 197 -25.76 -53.14 43.32
C SER A 197 -25.84 -51.91 42.41
N THR A 198 -25.24 -50.78 42.79
CA THR A 198 -25.28 -49.52 42.02
C THR A 198 -23.98 -48.70 41.99
N PRO A 199 -22.76 -49.27 42.05
CA PRO A 199 -21.56 -48.49 41.82
C PRO A 199 -21.58 -47.89 40.42
N THR A 200 -21.20 -46.61 40.33
CA THR A 200 -21.05 -45.91 39.06
C THR A 200 -19.61 -45.51 38.85
N SER A 201 -19.15 -45.55 37.61
CA SER A 201 -17.90 -44.90 37.20
C SER A 201 -18.17 -44.00 36.00
N THR A 202 -17.40 -42.92 35.87
CA THR A 202 -17.41 -42.12 34.65
C THR A 202 -16.65 -42.84 33.55
N PHE A 203 -17.12 -42.75 32.31
CA PHE A 203 -16.45 -43.30 31.14
C PHE A 203 -14.97 -42.88 31.07
N GLY A 204 -14.10 -43.81 30.65
CA GLY A 204 -12.66 -43.62 30.56
C GLY A 204 -11.89 -43.70 31.89
N THR A 205 -12.55 -44.03 33.00
CA THR A 205 -11.88 -44.41 34.26
C THR A 205 -11.93 -45.92 34.46
N THR A 206 -10.95 -46.48 35.17
CA THR A 206 -10.95 -47.90 35.54
C THR A 206 -12.05 -48.16 36.59
N PRO A 207 -13.05 -49.01 36.32
CA PRO A 207 -14.07 -49.35 37.30
C PRO A 207 -13.46 -50.00 38.54
N THR A 208 -13.95 -49.60 39.72
CA THR A 208 -13.63 -50.23 41.00
C THR A 208 -14.85 -50.96 41.54
N TYR A 209 -14.71 -52.24 41.86
CA TYR A 209 -15.81 -53.06 42.36
C TYR A 209 -15.64 -53.33 43.86
N THR A 210 -16.74 -53.18 44.62
CA THR A 210 -16.74 -53.40 46.07
C THR A 210 -17.65 -54.57 46.41
N VAL A 211 -17.13 -55.54 47.13
CA VAL A 211 -17.92 -56.64 47.71
C VAL A 211 -18.74 -56.08 48.87
N SER A 212 -20.07 -56.15 48.76
CA SER A 212 -21.01 -55.73 49.79
C SER A 212 -21.37 -56.86 50.74
N SER A 213 -21.33 -58.11 50.27
CA SER A 213 -21.52 -59.30 51.11
C SER A 213 -20.74 -60.48 50.54
N ALA A 214 -20.17 -61.30 51.43
CA ALA A 214 -19.59 -62.58 51.07
C ALA A 214 -20.00 -63.61 52.12
N ARG A 215 -20.80 -64.60 51.71
CA ARG A 215 -21.43 -65.56 52.63
C ARG A 215 -21.40 -66.96 52.04
N TYR A 216 -21.47 -67.99 52.87
CA TYR A 216 -21.75 -69.36 52.43
C TYR A 216 -22.69 -70.05 53.41
N LEU A 217 -23.45 -71.04 52.92
CA LEU A 217 -24.27 -71.91 53.76
C LEU A 217 -23.47 -73.19 54.07
N ASN A 218 -23.18 -73.46 55.32
CA ASN A 218 -22.43 -74.67 55.69
C ASN A 218 -23.31 -75.94 55.62
N ASN A 219 -22.68 -77.11 55.74
CA ASN A 219 -23.36 -78.42 55.74
C ASN A 219 -24.38 -78.63 56.88
N SER A 220 -24.38 -77.76 57.89
CA SER A 220 -25.32 -77.75 59.02
C SER A 220 -26.48 -76.78 58.82
N ASN A 221 -26.66 -76.25 57.60
CA ASN A 221 -27.67 -75.24 57.24
C ASN A 221 -27.55 -73.89 57.98
N THR A 222 -26.34 -73.55 58.44
CA THR A 222 -26.04 -72.26 59.04
C THR A 222 -25.31 -71.36 58.04
N ILE A 223 -25.80 -70.13 57.88
CA ILE A 223 -25.13 -69.12 57.06
C ILE A 223 -23.94 -68.58 57.83
N ILE A 224 -22.76 -68.65 57.22
CA ILE A 224 -21.54 -68.04 57.73
C ILE A 224 -21.27 -66.79 56.91
N ASP A 225 -21.15 -65.67 57.61
CA ASP A 225 -20.84 -64.37 57.01
C ASP A 225 -19.34 -64.11 57.07
N LEU A 226 -18.73 -64.01 55.89
CA LEU A 226 -17.31 -63.73 55.67
C LEU A 226 -17.08 -62.30 55.17
N THR A 227 -18.10 -61.44 55.19
CA THR A 227 -17.98 -60.07 54.68
C THR A 227 -16.86 -59.29 55.39
N GLY A 228 -16.66 -59.52 56.68
CA GLY A 228 -15.55 -58.92 57.45
C GLY A 228 -14.16 -59.49 57.13
N ASN A 229 -14.09 -60.58 56.37
CA ASN A 229 -12.86 -61.29 56.00
C ASN A 229 -12.43 -61.00 54.55
N VAL A 230 -13.13 -60.08 53.87
CA VAL A 230 -12.77 -59.59 52.53
C VAL A 230 -11.52 -58.73 52.62
N SER A 231 -10.47 -59.08 51.88
CA SER A 231 -9.33 -58.23 51.60
C SER A 231 -9.27 -57.93 50.11
N ALA A 232 -9.25 -56.67 49.71
CA ALA A 232 -9.21 -56.25 48.31
C ALA A 232 -7.98 -55.40 48.03
N ASN A 233 -7.28 -55.70 46.92
CA ASN A 233 -6.24 -54.86 46.34
C ASN A 233 -6.64 -54.54 44.89
N GLY A 234 -7.21 -53.35 44.68
CA GLY A 234 -7.95 -53.04 43.46
C GLY A 234 -9.15 -53.97 43.30
N ASN A 235 -9.34 -54.52 42.11
CA ASN A 235 -10.43 -55.47 41.84
C ASN A 235 -10.06 -56.93 42.15
N THR A 236 -8.85 -57.20 42.64
CA THR A 236 -8.44 -58.52 43.11
C THR A 236 -8.84 -58.67 44.57
N VAL A 237 -9.70 -59.65 44.83
CA VAL A 237 -10.32 -59.92 46.12
C VAL A 237 -9.81 -61.26 46.65
N THR A 238 -9.43 -61.29 47.91
CA THR A 238 -9.11 -62.49 48.68
C THR A 238 -10.02 -62.56 49.91
N LEU A 239 -10.69 -63.67 50.09
CA LEU A 239 -11.60 -63.98 51.20
C LEU A 239 -11.00 -65.10 52.03
N THR A 240 -10.67 -64.85 53.30
CA THR A 240 -10.20 -65.91 54.21
C THR A 240 -11.38 -66.54 54.95
N ASP A 241 -11.39 -67.86 55.06
CA ASP A 241 -12.48 -68.59 55.71
C ASP A 241 -12.42 -68.60 57.25
N GLY A 242 -11.36 -67.99 57.83
CA GLY A 242 -11.10 -67.96 59.27
C GLY A 242 -10.59 -69.28 59.86
N ALA A 243 -10.45 -70.33 59.05
CA ALA A 243 -10.02 -71.68 59.42
C ALA A 243 -8.73 -72.15 58.69
N GLY A 244 -8.15 -71.30 57.83
CA GLY A 244 -6.83 -71.51 57.20
C GLY A 244 -6.87 -71.60 55.67
N GLY A 245 -8.05 -71.59 55.05
CA GLY A 245 -8.25 -71.56 53.59
C GLY A 245 -8.69 -70.18 53.06
N ASN A 246 -8.70 -70.02 51.74
CA ASN A 246 -9.20 -68.79 51.11
C ASN A 246 -9.81 -69.03 49.72
N ALA A 247 -10.64 -68.07 49.29
CA ALA A 247 -11.01 -67.86 47.89
C ALA A 247 -10.38 -66.56 47.38
N ALA A 248 -9.81 -66.60 46.18
CA ALA A 248 -9.26 -65.43 45.51
C ALA A 248 -9.81 -65.31 44.08
N PHE A 249 -10.22 -64.11 43.69
CA PHE A 249 -10.75 -63.83 42.37
C PHE A 249 -10.53 -62.36 41.98
N THR A 250 -10.57 -62.07 40.68
CA THR A 250 -10.53 -60.68 40.17
C THR A 250 -11.89 -60.32 39.60
N LEU A 251 -12.54 -59.31 40.17
CA LEU A 251 -13.82 -58.81 39.71
C LEU A 251 -13.65 -58.03 38.39
N THR A 252 -14.51 -58.34 37.42
CA THR A 252 -14.55 -57.70 36.10
C THR A 252 -16.00 -57.51 35.64
N ALA A 253 -16.20 -56.57 34.72
CA ALA A 253 -17.41 -56.50 33.93
C ALA A 253 -17.49 -57.74 33.03
N LEU A 254 -18.65 -58.39 33.01
CA LEU A 254 -18.94 -59.53 32.15
C LEU A 254 -19.49 -59.04 30.81
N ASN A 255 -19.03 -59.66 29.71
CA ASN A 255 -19.35 -59.26 28.33
C ASN A 255 -19.15 -57.75 28.07
N PRO A 256 -17.96 -57.20 28.38
CA PRO A 256 -17.73 -55.77 28.28
C PRO A 256 -17.81 -55.31 26.82
N LEU A 257 -18.49 -54.17 26.59
CA LEU A 257 -18.40 -53.42 25.34
C LEU A 257 -17.35 -52.33 25.53
N THR A 258 -16.42 -52.22 24.59
CA THR A 258 -15.31 -51.27 24.69
C THR A 258 -15.36 -50.22 23.58
N SER A 259 -14.97 -48.99 23.90
CA SER A 259 -14.73 -47.92 22.93
C SER A 259 -13.58 -48.29 21.99
N THR A 260 -13.40 -47.49 20.93
CA THR A 260 -12.24 -47.62 20.04
C THR A 260 -10.91 -47.55 20.82
N GLY A 261 -10.85 -46.75 21.89
CA GLY A 261 -9.71 -46.64 22.80
C GLY A 261 -9.57 -47.76 23.84
N GLY A 262 -10.46 -48.76 23.83
CA GLY A 262 -10.41 -49.92 24.74
C GLY A 262 -11.02 -49.66 26.14
N HIS A 263 -11.74 -48.55 26.34
CA HIS A 263 -12.39 -48.23 27.61
C HIS A 263 -13.79 -48.85 27.68
N LEU A 264 -14.25 -49.29 28.85
CA LEU A 264 -15.61 -49.81 29.02
C LEU A 264 -16.64 -48.72 28.66
N GLN A 265 -17.50 -48.97 27.66
CA GLN A 265 -18.48 -48.01 27.15
C GLN A 265 -19.54 -47.67 28.19
N VAL A 266 -20.20 -46.52 28.01
CA VAL A 266 -21.39 -46.13 28.78
C VAL A 266 -22.45 -47.23 28.69
N GLY A 267 -22.99 -47.62 29.84
CA GLY A 267 -23.95 -48.73 29.95
C GLY A 267 -23.86 -49.43 31.30
N THR A 268 -24.68 -50.46 31.49
CA THR A 268 -24.67 -51.28 32.71
C THR A 268 -24.16 -52.69 32.40
N TYR A 269 -23.27 -53.17 33.26
CA TYR A 269 -22.62 -54.48 33.11
C TYR A 269 -22.84 -55.32 34.37
N GLN A 270 -23.03 -56.61 34.18
CA GLN A 270 -22.96 -57.56 35.30
C GLN A 270 -21.51 -57.67 35.78
N VAL A 271 -21.32 -57.82 37.09
CA VAL A 271 -19.99 -57.96 37.70
C VAL A 271 -19.81 -59.38 38.22
N GLY A 272 -18.67 -59.98 37.90
CA GLY A 272 -18.30 -61.30 38.39
C GLY A 272 -16.83 -61.59 38.16
N SER A 273 -16.45 -62.87 38.20
CA SER A 273 -15.09 -63.29 37.87
C SER A 273 -15.08 -64.58 37.05
N ASN A 274 -14.14 -64.68 36.13
CA ASN A 274 -13.85 -65.89 35.37
C ASN A 274 -12.59 -66.63 35.88
N THR A 275 -11.93 -66.08 36.90
CA THR A 275 -10.69 -66.61 37.48
C THR A 275 -10.88 -66.74 38.98
N ILE A 276 -11.16 -67.94 39.44
CA ILE A 276 -11.37 -68.26 40.86
C ILE A 276 -10.27 -69.24 41.27
N THR A 277 -9.60 -68.92 42.36
CA THR A 277 -8.69 -69.84 43.06
C THR A 277 -9.27 -70.11 44.43
N GLU A 278 -9.36 -71.36 44.85
CA GLU A 278 -10.08 -71.78 46.05
C GLU A 278 -9.21 -72.82 46.79
N SER A 279 -9.16 -72.73 48.12
CA SER A 279 -8.32 -73.57 48.99
C SER A 279 -8.96 -73.87 50.36
N SER A 280 -10.20 -73.43 50.58
CA SER A 280 -11.02 -73.72 51.74
C SER A 280 -11.58 -75.14 51.69
N ALA A 281 -11.76 -75.73 52.87
CA ALA A 281 -12.53 -76.97 53.01
C ALA A 281 -14.02 -76.71 53.29
N ASN A 282 -14.44 -75.43 53.43
CA ASN A 282 -15.76 -75.05 53.92
C ASN A 282 -16.77 -74.73 52.81
N PHE A 283 -16.30 -74.43 51.61
CA PHE A 283 -17.10 -74.20 50.41
C PHE A 283 -16.29 -74.58 49.17
N SER A 284 -16.96 -74.79 48.04
CA SER A 284 -16.38 -75.22 46.77
C SER A 284 -15.83 -74.06 45.93
N ASP A 285 -15.07 -74.40 44.89
CA ASP A 285 -14.56 -73.47 43.86
C ASP A 285 -15.64 -72.82 42.99
N THR A 286 -16.90 -73.25 43.14
CA THR A 286 -18.04 -72.63 42.49
C THR A 286 -18.55 -71.44 43.30
N VAL A 287 -18.21 -70.24 42.83
CA VAL A 287 -18.66 -68.97 43.43
C VAL A 287 -19.80 -68.37 42.60
N THR A 288 -20.89 -68.00 43.28
CA THR A 288 -21.98 -67.23 42.69
C THR A 288 -21.70 -65.74 42.90
N PHE A 289 -21.63 -64.98 41.81
CA PHE A 289 -21.55 -63.52 41.86
C PHE A 289 -22.90 -62.90 41.49
N VAL A 290 -23.33 -61.90 42.26
CA VAL A 290 -24.45 -61.02 41.90
C VAL A 290 -24.04 -59.57 42.09
N GLY A 291 -24.42 -58.71 41.16
CA GLY A 291 -24.12 -57.28 41.21
C GLY A 291 -23.91 -56.69 39.83
N THR A 292 -24.08 -55.37 39.75
CA THR A 292 -24.01 -54.61 38.50
C THR A 292 -23.14 -53.39 38.67
N HIS A 293 -22.54 -52.93 37.57
CA HIS A 293 -21.79 -51.68 37.51
C HIS A 293 -22.28 -50.82 36.36
N THR A 294 -22.52 -49.53 36.60
CA THR A 294 -22.98 -48.60 35.57
C THR A 294 -21.90 -47.61 35.21
N VAL A 295 -21.56 -47.51 33.92
CA VAL A 295 -20.66 -46.48 33.38
C VAL A 295 -21.49 -45.30 32.90
N THR A 296 -21.26 -44.12 33.44
CA THR A 296 -21.92 -42.87 33.05
C THR A 296 -21.10 -42.09 32.02
N PRO A 297 -21.74 -41.28 31.15
CA PRO A 297 -21.00 -40.48 30.17
C PRO A 297 -19.97 -39.54 30.79
N LYS A 298 -18.87 -39.32 30.08
CA LYS A 298 -17.84 -38.35 30.47
C LYS A 298 -18.16 -36.97 29.89
N THR A 299 -18.13 -35.94 30.73
CA THR A 299 -18.25 -34.56 30.25
C THR A 299 -16.98 -34.12 29.53
N VAL A 300 -17.12 -33.60 28.31
CA VAL A 300 -16.04 -32.97 27.53
C VAL A 300 -16.19 -31.46 27.49
N THR A 301 -15.07 -30.78 27.36
CA THR A 301 -15.02 -29.33 27.19
C THR A 301 -14.87 -29.00 25.72
N VAL A 302 -15.63 -28.01 25.24
CA VAL A 302 -15.51 -27.46 23.89
C VAL A 302 -14.68 -26.18 23.97
N PRO A 303 -13.34 -26.21 23.88
CA PRO A 303 -12.56 -24.98 23.80
C PRO A 303 -12.87 -24.22 22.51
N THR A 304 -12.75 -22.90 22.59
CA THR A 304 -12.60 -22.02 21.45
C THR A 304 -11.18 -21.48 21.49
N THR A 305 -10.50 -21.45 20.35
CA THR A 305 -9.17 -20.83 20.21
C THR A 305 -9.33 -19.59 19.34
N GLN A 306 -9.10 -18.41 19.91
CA GLN A 306 -9.18 -17.09 19.24
C GLN A 306 -10.37 -16.93 18.29
N VAL A 307 -11.52 -16.53 18.84
CA VAL A 307 -12.73 -16.29 18.03
C VAL A 307 -12.69 -14.85 17.50
N SER A 308 -12.12 -14.69 16.31
CA SER A 308 -11.96 -13.40 15.64
C SER A 308 -12.63 -13.39 14.27
N LYS A 309 -13.23 -12.27 13.90
CA LYS A 309 -13.65 -11.96 12.51
C LYS A 309 -13.31 -10.52 12.15
N THR A 310 -13.23 -10.25 10.85
CA THR A 310 -13.25 -8.86 10.38
C THR A 310 -14.69 -8.35 10.34
N TYR A 311 -14.87 -7.06 10.64
CA TYR A 311 -16.17 -6.42 10.63
C TYR A 311 -16.89 -6.59 9.27
N ASP A 312 -18.11 -7.09 9.33
CA ASP A 312 -18.99 -7.34 8.18
C ASP A 312 -20.44 -6.89 8.43
N GLY A 313 -20.68 -6.15 9.51
CA GLY A 313 -22.01 -5.69 9.92
C GLY A 313 -22.91 -6.76 10.56
N THR A 314 -22.45 -8.00 10.73
CA THR A 314 -23.25 -9.11 11.26
C THR A 314 -22.70 -9.70 12.56
N THR A 315 -23.58 -10.31 13.36
CA THR A 315 -23.21 -11.01 14.60
C THR A 315 -22.75 -12.46 14.37
N ALA A 316 -22.85 -13.00 13.15
CA ALA A 316 -22.53 -14.39 12.88
C ALA A 316 -21.02 -14.69 12.95
N MET A 317 -20.67 -15.93 13.31
CA MET A 317 -19.29 -16.44 13.31
C MET A 317 -19.11 -17.51 12.22
N PRO A 318 -18.92 -17.12 10.95
CA PRO A 318 -18.80 -18.08 9.85
C PRO A 318 -17.58 -19.00 9.97
N ASP A 319 -16.47 -18.46 10.48
CA ASP A 319 -15.18 -19.16 10.58
C ASP A 319 -14.98 -19.83 11.95
N LEU A 320 -16.07 -20.10 12.69
CA LEU A 320 -15.99 -20.72 14.00
C LEU A 320 -15.41 -22.14 13.88
N MET A 321 -14.24 -22.34 14.46
CA MET A 321 -13.64 -23.64 14.65
C MET A 321 -13.84 -24.11 16.10
N LEU A 322 -14.38 -25.31 16.26
CA LEU A 322 -14.56 -25.96 17.56
C LEU A 322 -13.62 -27.15 17.70
N GLY A 323 -13.12 -27.36 18.92
CA GLY A 323 -12.36 -28.54 19.29
C GLY A 323 -12.97 -29.21 20.52
N LEU A 324 -12.40 -30.36 20.91
CA LEU A 324 -12.74 -31.06 22.15
C LEU A 324 -11.49 -31.27 22.99
N THR A 325 -11.63 -31.11 24.31
CA THR A 325 -10.65 -31.54 25.29
C THR A 325 -11.30 -32.46 26.33
N GLY A 326 -10.49 -33.36 26.89
CA GLY A 326 -10.94 -34.34 27.88
C GLY A 326 -11.39 -35.69 27.30
N LEU A 327 -11.20 -35.93 25.99
CA LEU A 327 -11.40 -37.26 25.40
C LEU A 327 -10.51 -38.31 26.08
N ALA A 328 -11.04 -39.52 26.24
CA ALA A 328 -10.26 -40.69 26.62
C ALA A 328 -9.30 -41.08 25.47
N SER A 329 -8.14 -41.61 25.83
CA SER A 329 -7.09 -41.93 24.86
C SER A 329 -7.59 -42.97 23.85
N GLY A 330 -7.42 -42.69 22.56
CA GLY A 330 -7.77 -43.58 21.45
C GLY A 330 -9.21 -43.50 20.92
N ASP A 331 -10.07 -42.68 21.54
CA ASP A 331 -11.46 -42.52 21.10
C ASP A 331 -11.60 -41.53 19.94
N VAL A 332 -12.63 -41.75 19.12
CA VAL A 332 -12.94 -40.92 17.94
C VAL A 332 -14.26 -40.17 18.16
N VAL A 333 -14.14 -38.87 18.44
CA VAL A 333 -15.26 -37.95 18.64
C VAL A 333 -14.99 -36.61 17.97
N ASN A 334 -15.96 -36.11 17.23
CA ASN A 334 -15.97 -34.80 16.58
C ASN A 334 -17.02 -33.89 17.22
N VAL A 335 -16.85 -32.57 17.07
CA VAL A 335 -17.82 -31.56 17.52
C VAL A 335 -18.16 -30.60 16.40
N THR A 336 -19.43 -30.24 16.32
CA THR A 336 -19.95 -29.15 15.47
C THR A 336 -20.75 -28.18 16.32
N GLY A 337 -20.93 -26.94 15.85
CA GLY A 337 -21.74 -25.93 16.52
C GLY A 337 -21.71 -24.61 15.74
N THR A 338 -22.54 -23.67 16.17
CA THR A 338 -22.65 -22.33 15.56
C THR A 338 -22.40 -21.27 16.63
N GLY A 339 -21.84 -20.13 16.23
CA GLY A 339 -21.50 -19.04 17.14
C GLY A 339 -22.12 -17.71 16.70
N THR A 340 -22.56 -16.92 17.68
CA THR A 340 -23.11 -15.57 17.46
C THR A 340 -22.57 -14.60 18.50
N TYR A 341 -21.95 -13.51 18.04
CA TYR A 341 -21.60 -12.36 18.88
C TYR A 341 -22.86 -11.66 19.41
N ALA A 342 -22.77 -11.08 20.60
CA ALA A 342 -23.84 -10.27 21.16
C ALA A 342 -24.02 -8.92 20.44
N THR A 343 -23.02 -8.50 19.67
CA THR A 343 -22.92 -7.22 18.99
C THR A 343 -22.24 -7.39 17.63
N PRO A 344 -22.68 -6.68 16.58
CA PRO A 344 -21.97 -6.66 15.30
C PRO A 344 -20.78 -5.68 15.28
N GLN A 345 -20.60 -4.84 16.31
CA GLN A 345 -19.59 -3.76 16.33
C GLN A 345 -18.18 -4.27 16.64
N VAL A 346 -17.17 -3.56 16.11
CA VAL A 346 -15.75 -3.81 16.39
C VAL A 346 -15.46 -3.75 17.89
N GLY A 347 -14.61 -4.66 18.37
CA GLY A 347 -14.16 -4.67 19.75
C GLY A 347 -13.35 -5.91 20.13
N THR A 348 -12.83 -5.90 21.35
CA THR A 348 -12.13 -7.02 21.97
C THR A 348 -12.86 -7.42 23.27
N GLY A 349 -12.73 -8.69 23.69
CA GLY A 349 -13.42 -9.19 24.87
C GLY A 349 -14.95 -9.23 24.71
N LEU A 350 -15.41 -9.39 23.47
CA LEU A 350 -16.84 -9.41 23.13
C LEU A 350 -17.49 -10.71 23.59
N THR A 351 -18.72 -10.60 24.07
CA THR A 351 -19.55 -11.75 24.43
C THR A 351 -20.10 -12.45 23.20
N TYR A 352 -20.11 -13.78 23.21
CA TYR A 352 -20.77 -14.60 22.21
C TYR A 352 -21.33 -15.88 22.81
N THR A 353 -22.30 -16.46 22.12
CA THR A 353 -22.95 -17.72 22.50
C THR A 353 -22.67 -18.79 21.46
N LEU A 354 -22.38 -20.00 21.94
CA LEU A 354 -22.33 -21.20 21.13
C LEU A 354 -23.65 -21.95 21.23
N SER A 355 -24.23 -22.25 20.08
CA SER A 355 -25.51 -22.96 19.96
C SER A 355 -25.38 -24.16 19.02
N SER A 356 -26.34 -25.07 19.11
CA SER A 356 -26.39 -26.29 18.28
C SER A 356 -25.14 -27.15 18.39
N ILE A 357 -24.54 -27.22 19.58
CA ILE A 357 -23.36 -28.07 19.82
C ILE A 357 -23.80 -29.53 19.70
N ALA A 358 -23.14 -30.30 18.84
CA ALA A 358 -23.41 -31.72 18.63
C ALA A 358 -22.11 -32.52 18.58
N LEU A 359 -22.11 -33.70 19.22
CA LEU A 359 -21.02 -34.67 19.17
C LEU A 359 -21.32 -35.73 18.12
N SER A 360 -20.30 -36.18 17.39
CA SER A 360 -20.42 -37.26 16.40
C SER A 360 -19.15 -38.12 16.37
N GLY A 361 -19.17 -39.24 15.66
CA GLY A 361 -18.08 -40.24 15.68
C GLY A 361 -18.48 -41.53 16.38
N SER A 362 -17.65 -42.57 16.27
CA SER A 362 -17.94 -43.92 16.79
C SER A 362 -18.11 -43.95 18.30
N ASP A 363 -17.41 -43.08 19.02
CA ASP A 363 -17.38 -43.08 20.48
C ASP A 363 -18.22 -41.94 21.09
N ALA A 364 -18.95 -41.16 20.28
CA ALA A 364 -19.68 -39.96 20.74
C ALA A 364 -20.71 -40.25 21.85
N GLY A 365 -21.35 -41.43 21.82
CA GLY A 365 -22.32 -41.84 22.84
C GLY A 365 -21.73 -42.00 24.25
N ASN A 366 -20.40 -42.03 24.37
CA ASN A 366 -19.71 -42.11 25.67
C ASN A 366 -19.50 -40.74 26.33
N TYR A 367 -19.88 -39.65 25.66
CA TYR A 367 -19.55 -38.29 26.06
C TYR A 367 -20.77 -37.37 26.05
N VAL A 368 -20.69 -36.31 26.85
CA VAL A 368 -21.68 -35.23 26.90
C VAL A 368 -20.98 -33.88 26.93
N THR A 369 -21.62 -32.84 26.38
CA THR A 369 -21.14 -31.47 26.51
C THR A 369 -21.81 -30.79 27.71
N GLY A 370 -21.14 -29.82 28.32
CA GLY A 370 -21.66 -29.08 29.48
C GLY A 370 -22.82 -28.12 29.19
N GLY A 371 -23.57 -28.29 28.09
CA GLY A 371 -24.68 -27.42 27.68
C GLY A 371 -24.27 -26.23 26.78
N SER A 372 -25.14 -25.22 26.70
CA SER A 372 -24.91 -23.98 25.95
C SER A 372 -23.77 -23.17 26.60
N LEU A 373 -22.83 -22.70 25.79
CA LEU A 373 -21.62 -22.02 26.27
C LEU A 373 -21.69 -20.53 25.87
N SER A 374 -21.70 -19.66 26.88
CA SER A 374 -21.48 -18.23 26.70
C SER A 374 -20.04 -17.88 27.09
N ARG A 375 -19.36 -17.08 26.27
CA ARG A 375 -17.94 -16.70 26.41
C ARG A 375 -17.76 -15.22 26.16
N THR A 376 -16.62 -14.67 26.59
CA THR A 376 -16.33 -13.21 26.55
C THR A 376 -14.96 -12.89 25.97
N ASP A 377 -14.37 -13.79 25.19
CA ASP A 377 -13.05 -13.66 24.58
C ASP A 377 -13.11 -13.38 23.06
N GLY A 378 -14.27 -12.93 22.57
CA GLY A 378 -14.49 -12.65 21.15
C GLY A 378 -13.83 -11.36 20.68
N ILE A 379 -13.41 -11.33 19.42
CA ILE A 379 -12.81 -10.17 18.76
C ILE A 379 -13.50 -9.90 17.42
N ILE A 380 -13.86 -8.64 17.15
CA ILE A 380 -14.24 -8.17 15.82
C ILE A 380 -13.24 -7.08 15.44
N THR A 381 -12.41 -7.31 14.42
CA THR A 381 -11.40 -6.34 13.95
C THR A 381 -11.99 -5.37 12.93
N GLN A 382 -11.46 -4.16 12.88
CA GLN A 382 -11.89 -3.16 11.91
C GLN A 382 -11.68 -3.63 10.47
N LYS A 383 -12.61 -3.26 9.58
CA LYS A 383 -12.49 -3.52 8.14
C LYS A 383 -11.70 -2.41 7.47
N LEU A 384 -10.69 -2.77 6.68
CA LEU A 384 -9.92 -1.80 5.90
C LEU A 384 -10.72 -1.30 4.70
N LEU A 385 -10.80 0.02 4.55
CA LEU A 385 -11.39 0.71 3.41
C LEU A 385 -10.31 1.22 2.46
N THR A 386 -10.68 1.32 1.18
CA THR A 386 -9.84 1.93 0.14
C THR A 386 -10.39 3.29 -0.24
N ARG A 387 -9.53 4.31 -0.25
CA ARG A 387 -9.90 5.65 -0.72
C ARG A 387 -9.66 5.76 -2.22
N GLN A 388 -10.62 6.35 -2.93
CA GLN A 388 -10.56 6.53 -4.39
C GLN A 388 -10.92 7.98 -4.77
N GLY A 389 -10.39 8.46 -5.89
CA GLY A 389 -10.76 9.77 -6.45
C GLY A 389 -10.28 10.99 -5.67
N LEU A 390 -9.30 10.83 -4.77
CA LEU A 390 -8.65 11.95 -4.08
C LEU A 390 -7.97 12.86 -5.11
N THR A 391 -8.20 14.17 -5.05
CA THR A 391 -7.55 15.14 -5.95
C THR A 391 -7.04 16.37 -5.21
N ALA A 392 -5.92 16.91 -5.69
CA ALA A 392 -5.36 18.19 -5.26
C ALA A 392 -5.59 19.27 -6.33
N ASN A 393 -5.58 20.53 -5.92
CA ASN A 393 -5.65 21.65 -6.84
C ASN A 393 -4.29 21.94 -7.45
N ASP A 394 -4.28 22.22 -8.76
CA ASP A 394 -3.18 22.91 -9.39
C ASP A 394 -3.01 24.30 -8.76
N ARG A 395 -1.79 24.82 -8.78
CA ARG A 395 -1.51 26.15 -8.25
C ARG A 395 -0.45 26.88 -9.05
N VAL A 396 -0.42 28.19 -8.85
CA VAL A 396 0.69 29.05 -9.28
C VAL A 396 1.82 28.96 -8.25
N TYR A 397 3.05 29.13 -8.69
CA TYR A 397 4.21 29.21 -7.81
C TYR A 397 4.07 30.31 -6.75
N THR A 398 4.39 29.97 -5.50
CA THR A 398 4.29 30.88 -4.33
C THR A 398 5.50 30.76 -3.38
N GLY A 399 6.53 29.99 -3.73
CA GLY A 399 7.70 29.77 -2.87
C GLY A 399 7.59 28.63 -1.84
N GLY A 400 6.38 28.14 -1.52
CA GLY A 400 6.18 27.02 -0.57
C GLY A 400 5.87 25.68 -1.23
N THR A 401 5.73 24.61 -0.43
CA THR A 401 5.31 23.25 -0.87
C THR A 401 3.86 22.91 -0.51
N ALA A 402 3.15 23.79 0.20
CA ALA A 402 1.77 23.53 0.59
C ALA A 402 0.86 23.33 -0.64
N ALA A 403 0.03 22.29 -0.58
CA ALA A 403 -1.01 21.99 -1.55
C ALA A 403 -2.39 22.14 -0.90
N THR A 404 -3.41 22.35 -1.71
CA THR A 404 -4.81 22.31 -1.25
C THR A 404 -5.53 21.16 -1.94
N LEU A 405 -6.38 20.46 -1.21
CA LEU A 405 -7.21 19.40 -1.77
C LEU A 405 -8.45 20.01 -2.44
N SER A 406 -8.82 19.49 -3.61
CA SER A 406 -10.11 19.81 -4.25
C SER A 406 -11.23 18.89 -3.74
N ASN A 407 -10.88 17.68 -3.32
CA ASN A 407 -11.78 16.76 -2.64
C ASN A 407 -10.98 15.79 -1.74
N VAL A 408 -11.67 15.03 -0.88
CA VAL A 408 -11.07 14.12 0.11
C VAL A 408 -11.24 12.63 -0.25
N GLY A 409 -11.60 12.36 -1.51
CA GLY A 409 -11.90 11.05 -2.07
C GLY A 409 -13.21 10.46 -1.55
N THR A 410 -13.65 9.38 -2.20
CA THR A 410 -14.72 8.49 -1.76
C THR A 410 -14.16 7.21 -1.18
N LEU A 411 -14.90 6.56 -0.29
CA LEU A 411 -14.51 5.29 0.31
C LEU A 411 -15.14 4.11 -0.43
N ALA A 412 -14.34 3.07 -0.67
CA ALA A 412 -14.78 1.79 -1.17
C ALA A 412 -14.58 0.70 -0.10
N GLY A 413 -15.48 -0.29 -0.10
CA GLY A 413 -15.47 -1.39 0.85
C GLY A 413 -16.34 -1.19 2.11
N VAL A 414 -17.04 -0.05 2.21
CA VAL A 414 -18.00 0.22 3.28
C VAL A 414 -19.10 -0.84 3.22
N VAL A 415 -19.40 -1.47 4.36
CA VAL A 415 -20.54 -2.39 4.50
C VAL A 415 -21.80 -1.57 4.25
N HIS A 416 -22.65 -2.05 3.36
CA HIS A 416 -23.85 -1.34 2.97
C HIS A 416 -24.77 -1.09 4.17
N GLY A 417 -25.40 0.09 4.20
CA GLY A 417 -26.22 0.56 5.32
C GLY A 417 -25.42 1.38 6.35
N ASP A 418 -24.10 1.19 6.42
CA ASP A 418 -23.25 1.99 7.29
C ASP A 418 -23.06 3.39 6.76
N THR A 419 -23.01 4.35 7.67
CA THR A 419 -22.69 5.75 7.37
C THR A 419 -21.23 6.01 7.68
N VAL A 420 -20.39 5.95 6.65
CA VAL A 420 -18.96 6.25 6.71
C VAL A 420 -18.55 7.18 5.57
N SER A 421 -17.82 8.24 5.89
CA SER A 421 -17.32 9.23 4.93
C SER A 421 -15.84 9.51 5.13
N SER A 422 -15.18 10.00 4.07
CA SER A 422 -13.85 10.60 4.19
C SER A 422 -13.95 11.87 5.02
N ASP A 423 -13.07 12.04 6.04
CA ASP A 423 -12.96 13.29 6.78
C ASP A 423 -11.62 13.98 6.46
N GLY A 424 -11.70 15.20 5.94
CA GLY A 424 -10.54 16.04 5.62
C GLY A 424 -10.21 17.12 6.64
N SER A 425 -10.93 17.19 7.76
CA SER A 425 -10.75 18.26 8.75
C SER A 425 -9.33 18.35 9.32
N GLY A 426 -8.61 17.22 9.38
CA GLY A 426 -7.21 17.12 9.77
C GLY A 426 -6.22 16.96 8.62
N ALA A 427 -6.66 17.05 7.37
CA ALA A 427 -5.82 16.74 6.22
C ALA A 427 -4.74 17.81 5.98
N THR A 428 -3.52 17.34 5.72
CA THR A 428 -2.41 18.17 5.25
C THR A 428 -1.89 17.59 3.95
N ALA A 429 -1.70 18.47 2.96
CA ALA A 429 -1.27 18.09 1.61
C ALA A 429 -0.04 18.90 1.22
N MET A 430 0.99 18.21 0.72
CA MET A 430 2.28 18.82 0.36
C MET A 430 2.79 18.27 -0.95
N PHE A 431 3.24 19.17 -1.83
CA PHE A 431 4.11 18.80 -2.95
C PHE A 431 5.47 18.32 -2.42
N ALA A 432 6.13 17.44 -3.16
CA ALA A 432 7.49 17.01 -2.83
C ALA A 432 8.50 18.19 -2.81
N ASP A 433 8.29 19.17 -3.68
CA ASP A 433 9.11 20.37 -3.80
C ASP A 433 8.28 21.56 -4.34
N LYS A 434 8.84 22.76 -4.29
CA LYS A 434 8.14 24.01 -4.69
C LYS A 434 8.18 24.28 -6.19
N ASN A 435 8.95 23.53 -6.96
CA ASN A 435 9.33 23.89 -8.32
C ASN A 435 8.20 23.61 -9.31
N VAL A 436 8.11 24.47 -10.32
CA VAL A 436 7.16 24.36 -11.43
C VAL A 436 7.27 23.00 -12.11
N GLY A 437 6.13 22.41 -12.45
CA GLY A 437 6.06 21.10 -13.09
C GLY A 437 4.63 20.59 -13.15
N THR A 438 4.38 19.66 -14.06
CA THR A 438 3.08 18.99 -14.22
C THR A 438 3.06 17.65 -13.50
N ASN A 439 1.88 17.19 -13.10
CA ASN A 439 1.67 15.88 -12.48
C ASN A 439 2.61 15.59 -11.28
N LYS A 440 2.94 16.64 -10.51
CA LYS A 440 3.78 16.50 -9.33
C LYS A 440 3.02 15.73 -8.26
N VAL A 441 3.71 14.82 -7.58
CA VAL A 441 3.15 14.07 -6.45
C VAL A 441 2.83 15.02 -5.31
N VAL A 442 1.62 14.87 -4.78
CA VAL A 442 1.13 15.49 -3.56
C VAL A 442 0.89 14.39 -2.55
N THR A 443 1.66 14.40 -1.47
CA THR A 443 1.48 13.50 -0.33
C THR A 443 0.44 14.08 0.60
N VAL A 444 -0.51 13.25 1.03
CA VAL A 444 -1.61 13.65 1.90
C VAL A 444 -1.59 12.81 3.17
N THR A 445 -1.62 13.49 4.32
CA THR A 445 -1.66 12.86 5.65
C THR A 445 -2.78 13.47 6.47
N GLY A 446 -3.22 12.77 7.52
CA GLY A 446 -4.26 13.29 8.42
C GLY A 446 -5.69 13.19 7.89
N LEU A 447 -5.90 12.48 6.78
CA LEU A 447 -7.24 12.09 6.34
C LEU A 447 -7.82 11.06 7.33
N GLY A 448 -9.02 11.34 7.83
CA GLY A 448 -9.75 10.50 8.76
C GLY A 448 -10.94 9.79 8.13
N LEU A 449 -11.71 9.15 8.99
CA LEU A 449 -13.05 8.63 8.71
C LEU A 449 -14.05 9.37 9.60
N GLY A 450 -15.17 9.79 9.00
CA GLY A 450 -16.32 10.38 9.68
C GLY A 450 -17.57 9.54 9.48
N GLY A 451 -18.65 9.89 10.18
CA GLY A 451 -19.91 9.16 10.16
C GLY A 451 -20.12 8.29 11.41
N ALA A 452 -21.35 7.84 11.61
CA ALA A 452 -21.77 7.13 12.82
C ALA A 452 -21.06 5.78 13.00
N ASP A 453 -20.71 5.12 11.90
CA ASP A 453 -20.15 3.77 11.90
C ASP A 453 -18.64 3.74 11.66
N ALA A 454 -17.99 4.91 11.59
CA ALA A 454 -16.57 5.04 11.24
C ALA A 454 -15.63 4.25 12.16
N SER A 455 -16.01 4.04 13.43
CA SER A 455 -15.23 3.27 14.39
C SER A 455 -15.08 1.79 14.03
N ASN A 456 -15.92 1.26 13.13
CA ASN A 456 -15.83 -0.12 12.66
C ASN A 456 -14.81 -0.33 11.53
N TYR A 457 -14.15 0.74 11.09
CA TYR A 457 -13.32 0.75 9.89
C TYR A 457 -11.95 1.36 10.13
N THR A 458 -11.03 1.02 9.23
CA THR A 458 -9.74 1.70 9.08
C THR A 458 -9.56 2.12 7.63
N VAL A 459 -8.63 3.05 7.41
CA VAL A 459 -8.18 3.47 6.08
C VAL A 459 -6.67 3.69 6.14
N SER A 460 -6.00 3.76 5.00
CA SER A 460 -4.58 4.11 4.94
C SER A 460 -4.32 5.44 5.67
N ALA A 461 -3.22 5.49 6.44
CA ALA A 461 -2.80 6.71 7.14
C ALA A 461 -2.20 7.77 6.20
N THR A 462 -1.78 7.34 5.01
CA THR A 462 -1.13 8.16 3.97
C THR A 462 -1.77 7.87 2.63
N ASP A 463 -2.15 8.92 1.92
CA ASP A 463 -2.64 8.86 0.54
C ASP A 463 -1.78 9.75 -0.35
N SER A 464 -1.92 9.61 -1.66
CA SER A 464 -1.26 10.49 -2.64
C SER A 464 -2.17 10.81 -3.80
N THR A 465 -1.88 11.93 -4.45
CA THR A 465 -2.52 12.38 -5.69
C THR A 465 -1.48 13.18 -6.50
N THR A 466 -1.84 13.64 -7.69
CA THR A 466 -1.03 14.56 -8.48
C THR A 466 -1.69 15.92 -8.64
N ALA A 467 -0.88 16.97 -8.77
CA ALA A 467 -1.27 18.31 -9.19
C ALA A 467 -0.09 19.02 -9.87
N SER A 468 -0.33 20.14 -10.51
CA SER A 468 0.66 20.93 -11.24
C SER A 468 0.98 22.23 -10.50
N ILE A 469 2.24 22.65 -10.58
CA ILE A 469 2.68 24.00 -10.20
C ILE A 469 3.04 24.73 -11.49
N THR A 470 2.37 25.85 -11.75
CA THR A 470 2.62 26.71 -12.92
C THR A 470 3.48 27.92 -12.54
N ARG A 471 4.15 28.53 -13.51
CA ARG A 471 5.02 29.70 -13.26
C ARG A 471 4.21 30.87 -12.71
N LEU A 472 4.83 31.65 -11.84
CA LEU A 472 4.27 32.93 -11.44
C LEU A 472 4.52 33.97 -12.54
N GLY A 473 3.46 34.61 -13.03
CA GLY A 473 3.57 35.53 -14.17
C GLY A 473 4.49 36.74 -13.92
N THR A 474 4.46 37.34 -12.73
CA THR A 474 5.40 38.41 -12.36
C THR A 474 5.62 38.43 -10.86
N VAL A 475 6.85 38.73 -10.43
CA VAL A 475 7.13 39.07 -9.04
C VAL A 475 7.93 40.38 -8.95
N THR A 476 7.68 41.12 -7.88
CA THR A 476 8.30 42.41 -7.60
C THR A 476 9.17 42.32 -6.37
N TRP A 477 10.33 42.95 -6.43
CA TRP A 477 11.20 43.15 -5.29
C TRP A 477 10.51 44.00 -4.22
N THR A 478 10.51 43.51 -2.98
CA THR A 478 9.97 44.19 -1.79
C THR A 478 11.01 44.38 -0.70
N GLY A 479 12.26 43.93 -0.91
CA GLY A 479 13.37 44.16 0.00
C GLY A 479 13.77 45.63 0.10
N GLY A 480 14.87 45.89 0.81
CA GLY A 480 15.42 47.25 0.94
C GLY A 480 15.98 47.82 -0.38
N ALA A 481 16.64 48.98 -0.28
CA ALA A 481 17.36 49.59 -1.40
C ALA A 481 18.48 48.67 -1.94
N THR A 482 18.97 47.73 -1.13
CA THR A 482 19.83 46.64 -1.53
C THR A 482 19.36 45.33 -0.88
N GLY A 483 19.81 44.20 -1.41
CA GLY A 483 19.56 42.89 -0.82
C GLY A 483 20.03 41.75 -1.74
N ASP A 484 19.89 40.53 -1.23
CA ASP A 484 20.22 39.30 -1.96
C ASP A 484 19.03 38.81 -2.80
N TRP A 485 19.27 38.50 -4.07
CA TRP A 485 18.29 37.93 -4.99
C TRP A 485 17.71 36.62 -4.46
N PHE A 486 18.54 35.76 -3.86
CA PHE A 486 18.12 34.43 -3.40
C PHE A 486 17.64 34.41 -1.95
N ASP A 487 17.22 35.56 -1.42
CA ASP A 487 16.50 35.66 -0.15
C ASP A 487 14.99 35.86 -0.42
N PRO A 488 14.15 34.86 -0.11
CA PRO A 488 12.70 34.95 -0.24
C PRO A 488 12.06 36.15 0.47
N ALA A 489 12.65 36.62 1.57
CA ALA A 489 12.11 37.77 2.30
C ALA A 489 12.10 39.06 1.47
N ASN A 490 12.92 39.12 0.41
CA ASN A 490 13.01 40.28 -0.47
C ASN A 490 12.02 40.27 -1.64
N TRP A 491 11.19 39.24 -1.77
CA TRP A 491 10.24 39.10 -2.87
C TRP A 491 8.79 39.08 -2.38
N ALA A 492 7.91 39.72 -3.16
CA ALA A 492 6.48 39.75 -2.87
C ALA A 492 5.93 38.32 -2.64
N GLY A 493 5.34 38.08 -1.46
CA GLY A 493 4.77 36.78 -1.09
C GLY A 493 5.79 35.67 -0.85
N GLY A 494 7.09 35.96 -0.80
CA GLY A 494 8.14 34.94 -0.66
C GLY A 494 8.47 34.18 -1.95
N ALA A 495 7.92 34.61 -3.09
CA ALA A 495 8.08 33.94 -4.39
C ALA A 495 9.42 34.31 -5.06
N VAL A 496 10.52 33.83 -4.47
CA VAL A 496 11.87 34.03 -5.00
C VAL A 496 12.00 33.50 -6.44
N PRO A 497 12.44 34.32 -7.41
CA PRO A 497 12.82 33.85 -8.74
C PRO A 497 14.05 32.97 -8.66
N ASP A 498 13.87 31.67 -8.89
CA ASP A 498 14.95 30.71 -9.07
C ASP A 498 14.55 29.68 -10.13
N LEU A 499 15.54 29.05 -10.77
CA LEU A 499 15.29 28.11 -11.86
C LEU A 499 14.29 28.72 -12.88
N ALA A 500 13.29 27.97 -13.31
CA ALA A 500 12.24 28.43 -14.23
C ALA A 500 10.88 28.68 -13.54
N ASN A 501 10.87 29.22 -12.32
CA ASN A 501 9.63 29.31 -11.51
C ASN A 501 8.78 30.59 -11.71
N VAL A 502 9.36 31.65 -12.26
CA VAL A 502 8.77 32.98 -12.44
C VAL A 502 8.97 33.43 -13.88
N GLU A 503 7.97 34.04 -14.51
CA GLU A 503 8.07 34.55 -15.89
C GLU A 503 8.71 35.94 -15.95
N ALA A 504 8.30 36.89 -15.12
CA ALA A 504 8.84 38.25 -15.16
C ALA A 504 9.28 38.76 -13.78
N VAL A 505 10.36 39.53 -13.76
CA VAL A 505 10.91 40.13 -12.55
C VAL A 505 10.91 41.65 -12.64
N THR A 506 10.42 42.30 -11.59
CA THR A 506 10.32 43.75 -11.46
C THR A 506 11.25 44.22 -10.34
N ILE A 507 12.27 45.04 -10.68
CA ILE A 507 13.16 45.70 -9.71
C ILE A 507 12.87 47.21 -9.72
N PRO A 508 12.25 47.77 -8.66
CA PRO A 508 11.88 49.17 -8.61
C PRO A 508 13.06 50.13 -8.77
N THR A 509 12.78 51.34 -9.25
CA THR A 509 13.76 52.42 -9.34
C THR A 509 14.37 52.74 -7.96
N GLY A 510 15.68 52.95 -7.91
CA GLY A 510 16.42 53.24 -6.68
C GLY A 510 16.80 52.02 -5.84
N VAL A 511 16.45 50.81 -6.29
CA VAL A 511 16.90 49.53 -5.70
C VAL A 511 18.05 48.97 -6.52
N THR A 512 19.07 48.41 -5.87
CA THR A 512 20.11 47.58 -6.51
C THR A 512 20.12 46.18 -5.88
N VAL A 513 19.77 45.16 -6.66
CA VAL A 513 19.72 43.77 -6.18
C VAL A 513 21.06 43.07 -6.42
N THR A 514 21.58 42.36 -5.43
CA THR A 514 22.78 41.51 -5.59
C THR A 514 22.37 40.14 -6.10
N PHE A 515 22.92 39.71 -7.23
CA PHE A 515 22.75 38.36 -7.75
C PHE A 515 24.02 37.54 -7.51
N ASN A 516 23.93 36.60 -6.57
CA ASN A 516 25.03 35.73 -6.19
C ASN A 516 24.49 34.35 -5.79
N ASP A 517 24.58 33.38 -6.69
CA ASP A 517 24.09 32.02 -6.46
C ASP A 517 24.87 31.21 -5.42
N GLN A 518 25.89 31.80 -4.77
CA GLN A 518 26.58 31.21 -3.62
C GLN A 518 25.98 31.68 -2.28
N SER A 519 25.15 32.74 -2.30
CA SER A 519 24.38 33.21 -1.16
C SER A 519 22.92 32.83 -1.41
N VAL A 520 22.46 31.70 -0.87
CA VAL A 520 21.09 31.20 -1.12
C VAL A 520 20.40 30.88 0.19
N THR A 521 19.25 31.51 0.42
CA THR A 521 18.42 31.29 1.61
C THR A 521 17.23 30.40 1.25
N PRO A 522 17.08 29.22 1.88
CA PRO A 522 15.93 28.35 1.63
C PRO A 522 14.59 29.09 1.83
N PRO A 523 13.59 28.82 0.98
CA PRO A 523 13.54 27.69 0.06
C PRO A 523 14.18 27.94 -1.31
N ALA A 524 14.87 29.07 -1.54
CA ALA A 524 15.56 29.32 -2.80
C ALA A 524 16.57 28.21 -3.15
N GLN A 525 16.80 27.99 -4.44
CA GLN A 525 17.70 26.97 -4.98
C GLN A 525 18.73 27.56 -5.93
N THR A 526 19.93 26.98 -5.94
CA THR A 526 20.98 27.31 -6.91
C THR A 526 20.64 26.73 -8.28
N GLY A 527 21.12 27.39 -9.33
CA GLY A 527 20.94 26.97 -10.71
C GLY A 527 20.74 28.15 -11.64
N THR A 528 20.53 27.86 -12.92
CA THR A 528 20.26 28.90 -13.92
C THR A 528 18.89 29.50 -13.66
N VAL A 529 18.82 30.81 -13.44
CA VAL A 529 17.55 31.52 -13.32
C VAL A 529 17.06 31.86 -14.72
N GLU A 530 15.88 31.34 -15.07
CA GLU A 530 15.24 31.50 -16.35
C GLU A 530 13.97 32.33 -16.21
N ILE A 531 13.99 33.53 -16.78
CA ILE A 531 12.88 34.47 -16.80
C ILE A 531 12.63 34.94 -18.24
N THR A 532 11.43 35.40 -18.54
CA THR A 532 11.06 35.99 -19.82
C THR A 532 11.52 37.45 -19.93
N SER A 533 11.46 38.21 -18.83
CA SER A 533 11.82 39.63 -18.80
C SER A 533 12.28 40.10 -17.42
N LEU A 534 13.17 41.09 -17.40
CA LEU A 534 13.64 41.77 -16.20
C LEU A 534 13.50 43.29 -16.34
N GLY A 535 12.78 43.97 -15.43
CA GLY A 535 12.90 45.43 -15.29
C GLY A 535 11.80 46.19 -14.56
N THR A 536 12.21 47.29 -13.90
CA THR A 536 11.45 48.56 -13.68
C THR A 536 12.43 49.71 -13.35
N ASN A 537 13.51 49.82 -14.13
CA ASN A 537 14.60 50.80 -13.95
C ASN A 537 15.32 50.72 -12.58
N GLY A 538 15.37 49.56 -11.95
CA GLY A 538 16.27 49.26 -10.83
C GLY A 538 17.68 48.89 -11.28
N GLY A 539 18.56 48.57 -10.33
CA GLY A 539 19.93 48.13 -10.55
C GLY A 539 20.12 46.63 -10.26
N LEU A 540 21.09 46.02 -10.94
CA LEU A 540 21.52 44.64 -10.70
C LEU A 540 23.04 44.61 -10.49
N ALA A 541 23.48 44.08 -9.36
CA ALA A 541 24.88 43.78 -9.07
C ALA A 541 25.13 42.27 -9.27
N MET A 542 25.62 41.90 -10.46
CA MET A 542 25.85 40.51 -10.85
C MET A 542 27.25 40.05 -10.41
N GLN A 543 27.30 39.17 -9.41
CA GLN A 543 28.56 38.68 -8.84
C GLN A 543 28.88 37.26 -9.30
N GLN A 544 27.90 36.34 -9.26
CA GLN A 544 28.08 34.91 -9.57
C GLN A 544 26.78 34.31 -10.12
N GLY A 545 26.85 33.14 -10.75
CA GLY A 545 25.69 32.40 -11.27
C GLY A 545 25.29 32.76 -12.69
N THR A 546 24.13 32.26 -13.12
CA THR A 546 23.63 32.43 -14.50
C THR A 546 22.18 32.94 -14.49
N LEU A 547 21.96 34.07 -15.16
CA LEU A 547 20.66 34.66 -15.42
C LEU A 547 20.37 34.62 -16.92
N GLN A 548 19.33 33.90 -17.31
CA GLN A 548 18.83 33.81 -18.68
C GLN A 548 17.50 34.54 -18.79
N VAL A 549 17.44 35.46 -19.75
CA VAL A 549 16.28 36.31 -20.01
C VAL A 549 15.74 36.03 -21.41
N GLY A 550 14.44 35.81 -21.48
CA GLY A 550 13.72 35.54 -22.70
C GLY A 550 13.56 36.76 -23.60
N THR A 551 12.58 36.68 -24.50
CA THR A 551 12.34 37.68 -25.54
C THR A 551 11.82 39.00 -24.99
N GLY A 552 11.41 39.05 -23.72
CA GLY A 552 11.00 40.28 -23.07
C GLY A 552 12.18 41.18 -22.65
N GLY A 553 13.41 40.65 -22.68
CA GLY A 553 14.63 41.44 -22.54
C GLY A 553 14.89 41.97 -21.13
N VAL A 554 15.94 42.78 -21.04
CA VAL A 554 16.42 43.40 -19.81
C VAL A 554 16.29 44.91 -19.92
N THR A 555 15.61 45.54 -18.96
CA THR A 555 15.54 47.00 -18.82
C THR A 555 15.87 47.41 -17.38
N LEU A 556 17.06 47.98 -17.17
CA LEU A 556 17.57 48.35 -15.87
C LEU A 556 18.18 49.77 -15.89
N ASN A 557 18.22 50.44 -14.74
CA ASN A 557 18.99 51.66 -14.59
C ASN A 557 20.49 51.40 -14.46
N SER A 558 20.89 50.30 -13.80
CA SER A 558 22.30 49.89 -13.76
C SER A 558 22.47 48.37 -13.81
N LEU A 559 23.57 47.95 -14.44
CA LEU A 559 24.09 46.59 -14.34
C LEU A 559 25.58 46.68 -14.01
N ASP A 560 25.94 46.29 -12.79
CA ASP A 560 27.32 46.22 -12.30
C ASP A 560 27.74 44.76 -12.21
N GLN A 561 28.68 44.33 -13.06
CA GLN A 561 29.04 42.93 -13.19
C GLN A 561 30.50 42.69 -12.78
N THR A 562 30.67 41.88 -11.73
CA THR A 562 31.97 41.42 -11.22
C THR A 562 32.20 39.93 -11.42
N GLY A 563 31.23 39.23 -12.00
CA GLY A 563 31.29 37.82 -12.39
C GLY A 563 29.96 37.33 -12.96
N GLY A 564 29.76 36.01 -12.97
CA GLY A 564 28.53 35.38 -13.48
C GLY A 564 28.23 35.63 -14.97
N THR A 565 27.05 35.18 -15.39
CA THR A 565 26.55 35.30 -16.77
C THR A 565 25.16 35.93 -16.81
N VAL A 566 24.98 36.97 -17.61
CA VAL A 566 23.67 37.51 -18.01
C VAL A 566 23.50 37.25 -19.50
N SER A 567 22.41 36.59 -19.89
CA SER A 567 22.10 36.38 -21.31
C SER A 567 20.66 36.73 -21.59
N SER A 568 20.41 37.30 -22.77
CA SER A 568 19.07 37.70 -23.20
C SER A 568 18.80 37.28 -24.63
N THR A 569 17.61 36.76 -24.92
CA THR A 569 17.17 36.58 -26.31
C THR A 569 16.52 37.85 -26.87
N GLY A 570 15.99 38.72 -25.99
CA GLY A 570 15.53 40.07 -26.34
C GLY A 570 16.57 41.16 -26.07
N ASP A 571 16.18 42.42 -26.27
CA ASP A 571 17.07 43.58 -26.08
C ASP A 571 17.56 43.73 -24.63
N ILE A 572 18.76 44.27 -24.47
CA ILE A 572 19.31 44.73 -23.19
C ILE A 572 19.42 46.26 -23.25
N MET A 573 18.63 46.95 -22.45
CA MET A 573 18.64 48.41 -22.31
C MET A 573 19.00 48.80 -20.88
N LEU A 574 20.08 49.56 -20.74
CA LEU A 574 20.67 49.93 -19.46
C LEU A 574 20.86 51.44 -19.37
N GLY A 575 20.66 52.01 -18.19
CA GLY A 575 21.16 53.36 -17.91
C GLY A 575 22.68 53.36 -17.88
N ARG A 576 23.24 52.61 -16.93
CA ARG A 576 24.67 52.48 -16.66
C ARG A 576 25.09 51.00 -16.77
N PHE A 577 26.24 50.73 -17.36
CA PHE A 577 26.82 49.38 -17.40
C PHE A 577 28.27 49.42 -16.96
N THR A 578 28.61 48.66 -15.92
CA THR A 578 30.00 48.45 -15.52
C THR A 578 30.33 46.95 -15.51
N GLN A 579 31.45 46.55 -16.11
CA GLN A 579 31.84 45.13 -16.14
C GLN A 579 33.34 44.92 -15.97
N SER A 580 33.72 44.36 -14.83
CA SER A 580 35.11 43.99 -14.52
C SER A 580 35.42 42.52 -14.86
N SER A 581 34.41 41.65 -14.86
CA SER A 581 34.51 40.22 -15.18
C SER A 581 33.12 39.68 -15.59
N GLY A 582 33.02 38.38 -15.87
CA GLY A 582 31.77 37.73 -16.27
C GLY A 582 31.44 37.85 -17.76
N SER A 583 30.23 37.42 -18.12
CA SER A 583 29.72 37.45 -19.49
C SER A 583 28.36 38.12 -19.55
N THR A 584 28.16 38.99 -20.52
CA THR A 584 26.85 39.54 -20.90
C THR A 584 26.61 39.26 -22.37
N SER A 585 25.46 38.69 -22.73
CA SER A 585 25.12 38.44 -24.12
C SER A 585 23.67 38.78 -24.45
N THR A 586 23.43 39.23 -25.69
CA THR A 586 22.08 39.38 -26.22
C THR A 586 21.99 38.99 -27.69
N GLN A 587 20.88 38.35 -28.09
CA GLN A 587 20.54 38.18 -29.51
C GLN A 587 19.87 39.45 -30.09
N GLY A 588 19.32 40.31 -29.24
CA GLY A 588 18.73 41.59 -29.60
C GLY A 588 19.75 42.73 -29.57
N ASN A 589 19.26 43.95 -29.41
CA ASN A 589 20.07 45.15 -29.28
C ASN A 589 20.67 45.28 -27.88
N PHE A 590 21.85 45.88 -27.77
CA PHE A 590 22.45 46.28 -26.50
C PHE A 590 22.58 47.80 -26.46
N THR A 591 21.94 48.45 -25.49
CA THR A 591 21.92 49.91 -25.37
C THR A 591 22.33 50.38 -23.98
N THR A 592 23.28 51.32 -23.89
CA THR A 592 23.48 52.15 -22.70
C THR A 592 23.13 53.60 -22.98
N THR A 593 22.47 54.27 -22.04
CA THR A 593 22.01 55.66 -22.22
C THR A 593 22.75 56.69 -21.39
N GLN A 594 23.50 56.28 -20.35
CA GLN A 594 24.18 57.19 -19.43
C GLN A 594 25.67 56.89 -19.26
N GLU A 595 26.06 55.62 -19.11
CA GLU A 595 27.46 55.22 -18.89
C GLU A 595 27.75 53.82 -19.42
N TYR A 596 28.95 53.61 -19.98
CA TYR A 596 29.50 52.30 -20.32
C TYR A 596 30.98 52.21 -19.91
N ASP A 597 31.29 51.24 -19.04
CA ASP A 597 32.64 51.04 -18.54
C ASP A 597 33.02 49.55 -18.42
N GLN A 598 34.09 49.13 -19.10
CA GLN A 598 34.66 47.77 -18.99
C GLN A 598 36.11 47.77 -18.48
N PRO A 599 36.35 47.91 -17.15
CA PRO A 599 37.70 47.93 -16.58
C PRO A 599 38.54 46.68 -16.72
N GLY A 600 37.93 45.52 -16.94
CA GLY A 600 38.58 44.23 -16.77
C GLY A 600 38.38 43.29 -17.95
N THR A 601 38.31 42.00 -17.66
CA THR A 601 38.31 40.93 -18.67
C THR A 601 36.93 40.40 -19.02
N GLY A 602 35.87 41.03 -18.50
CA GLY A 602 34.49 40.66 -18.82
C GLY A 602 34.20 40.73 -20.32
N THR A 603 33.20 39.98 -20.77
CA THR A 603 32.82 39.86 -22.18
C THR A 603 31.41 40.37 -22.43
N VAL A 604 31.21 41.05 -23.56
CA VAL A 604 29.90 41.45 -24.08
C VAL A 604 29.76 40.94 -25.50
N THR A 605 28.68 40.20 -25.80
CA THR A 605 28.37 39.69 -27.15
C THR A 605 26.97 40.12 -27.58
N VAL A 606 26.85 40.72 -28.76
CA VAL A 606 25.61 41.34 -29.25
C VAL A 606 25.26 40.85 -30.65
N GLY A 607 24.06 40.28 -30.78
CA GLY A 607 23.46 39.82 -32.04
C GLY A 607 22.83 40.95 -32.88
N GLY A 608 22.31 41.98 -32.22
CA GLY A 608 21.68 43.14 -32.85
C GLY A 608 22.59 44.37 -32.90
N THR A 609 21.97 45.55 -32.80
CA THR A 609 22.69 46.84 -32.77
C THR A 609 23.23 47.10 -31.37
N THR A 610 24.49 47.51 -31.30
CA THR A 610 25.13 47.96 -30.06
C THR A 610 25.16 49.49 -30.05
N THR A 611 24.47 50.14 -29.11
CA THR A 611 24.44 51.60 -28.93
C THR A 611 24.95 51.96 -27.55
N LEU A 612 26.16 52.52 -27.46
CA LEU A 612 26.79 52.86 -26.20
C LEU A 612 26.84 54.39 -26.06
N THR A 613 26.19 54.92 -25.04
CA THR A 613 26.19 56.34 -24.74
C THR A 613 26.81 56.59 -23.38
N ASP A 614 27.76 57.52 -23.34
CA ASP A 614 28.33 58.07 -22.12
C ASP A 614 28.00 59.57 -22.01
N THR A 615 27.44 59.94 -20.86
CA THR A 615 26.98 61.31 -20.55
C THR A 615 27.77 61.96 -19.41
N SER A 616 28.71 61.23 -18.81
CA SER A 616 29.51 61.72 -17.70
C SER A 616 30.85 60.99 -17.65
N GLY A 617 31.94 61.74 -17.88
CA GLY A 617 33.30 61.26 -17.66
C GLY A 617 34.03 60.75 -18.90
N GLY A 618 33.58 59.67 -19.54
CA GLY A 618 34.28 59.04 -20.66
C GLY A 618 34.03 57.54 -20.74
N LEU A 619 34.08 57.01 -21.96
CA LEU A 619 33.67 55.64 -22.26
C LEU A 619 34.90 54.72 -22.36
N ARG A 620 34.88 53.58 -21.66
CA ARG A 620 35.95 52.59 -21.76
C ARG A 620 35.43 51.25 -22.27
N LEU A 621 35.88 50.88 -23.46
CA LEU A 621 35.60 49.60 -24.11
C LEU A 621 36.51 48.49 -23.58
N GLY A 622 36.02 47.26 -23.60
CA GLY A 622 36.76 46.06 -23.21
C GLY A 622 36.57 44.95 -24.24
N ASN A 623 36.31 43.71 -23.79
CA ASN A 623 35.97 42.62 -24.71
C ASN A 623 34.51 42.78 -25.16
N LEU A 624 34.32 43.28 -26.37
CA LEU A 624 33.01 43.53 -26.96
C LEU A 624 32.97 42.96 -28.38
N SER A 625 31.99 42.11 -28.66
CA SER A 625 31.71 41.58 -29.99
C SER A 625 30.29 41.97 -30.40
N SER A 626 30.16 42.75 -31.47
CA SER A 626 28.89 43.15 -32.06
C SER A 626 28.79 42.62 -33.47
N THR A 627 27.75 41.86 -33.79
CA THR A 627 27.50 41.40 -35.17
C THR A 627 26.71 42.43 -35.98
N GLY A 628 25.82 43.19 -35.34
CA GLY A 628 25.16 44.36 -35.93
C GLY A 628 25.97 45.65 -35.78
N PRO A 629 25.39 46.81 -36.17
CA PRO A 629 26.07 48.10 -36.10
C PRO A 629 26.53 48.44 -34.69
N LEU A 630 27.72 49.04 -34.59
CA LEU A 630 28.29 49.50 -33.32
C LEU A 630 28.32 51.03 -33.30
N VAL A 631 27.48 51.64 -32.47
CA VAL A 631 27.41 53.10 -32.30
C VAL A 631 27.91 53.45 -30.91
N VAL A 632 29.01 54.20 -30.82
CA VAL A 632 29.66 54.59 -29.56
C VAL A 632 29.75 56.10 -29.50
N THR A 633 29.06 56.69 -28.54
CA THR A 633 28.99 58.15 -28.35
C THR A 633 29.38 58.51 -26.92
N SER A 634 30.50 59.19 -26.76
CA SER A 634 30.87 59.87 -25.52
C SER A 634 30.60 61.37 -25.67
N THR A 635 29.78 61.93 -24.78
CA THR A 635 29.42 63.36 -24.80
C THR A 635 30.21 64.19 -23.79
N ASP A 636 30.87 63.53 -22.83
CA ASP A 636 31.63 64.16 -21.76
C ASP A 636 32.97 63.45 -21.46
N GLY A 637 33.73 63.06 -22.48
CA GLY A 637 35.02 62.39 -22.29
C GLY A 637 35.60 61.67 -23.50
N ASP A 638 36.76 61.06 -23.28
CA ASP A 638 37.43 60.22 -24.28
C ASP A 638 36.71 58.87 -24.46
N ILE A 639 36.87 58.26 -25.64
CA ILE A 639 36.61 56.84 -25.86
C ILE A 639 37.94 56.11 -25.75
N THR A 640 38.06 55.21 -24.79
CA THR A 640 39.29 54.44 -24.51
C THR A 640 39.03 52.94 -24.58
N GLN A 641 40.11 52.15 -24.60
CA GLN A 641 40.02 50.70 -24.55
C GLN A 641 40.93 50.13 -23.45
N THR A 642 40.40 49.19 -22.66
CA THR A 642 41.15 48.45 -21.65
C THR A 642 42.23 47.60 -22.32
N SER A 643 43.44 47.61 -21.77
CA SER A 643 44.59 46.92 -22.36
C SER A 643 44.38 45.40 -22.44
N GLY A 644 44.80 44.80 -23.56
CA GLY A 644 44.71 43.35 -23.77
C GLY A 644 43.31 42.81 -24.06
N THR A 645 42.33 43.69 -24.31
CA THR A 645 40.96 43.33 -24.71
C THR A 645 40.77 43.39 -26.23
N THR A 646 39.68 42.80 -26.70
CA THR A 646 39.34 42.70 -28.13
C THR A 646 38.01 43.38 -28.43
N LEU A 647 37.99 44.22 -29.47
CA LEU A 647 36.77 44.81 -30.01
C LEU A 647 36.52 44.21 -31.40
N THR A 648 35.41 43.50 -31.56
CA THR A 648 34.98 42.96 -32.86
C THR A 648 33.69 43.64 -33.30
N ALA A 649 33.74 44.31 -34.45
CA ALA A 649 32.57 44.90 -35.08
C ALA A 649 32.31 44.25 -36.43
N GLY A 650 31.26 43.43 -36.50
CA GLY A 650 30.88 42.67 -37.70
C GLY A 650 30.15 43.49 -38.76
N SER A 651 29.85 44.77 -38.49
CA SER A 651 29.12 45.67 -39.37
C SER A 651 29.66 47.11 -39.24
N THR A 652 28.90 48.11 -39.70
CA THR A 652 29.28 49.53 -39.62
C THR A 652 29.49 49.97 -38.17
N SER A 653 30.58 50.69 -37.92
CA SER A 653 30.90 51.25 -36.62
C SER A 653 30.94 52.77 -36.67
N GLN A 654 30.43 53.44 -35.64
CA GLN A 654 30.48 54.89 -35.49
C GLN A 654 31.01 55.25 -34.11
N PHE A 655 32.07 56.06 -34.06
CA PHE A 655 32.65 56.55 -32.82
C PHE A 655 32.63 58.09 -32.80
N THR A 656 31.97 58.66 -31.80
CA THR A 656 31.94 60.10 -31.56
C THR A 656 32.38 60.40 -30.13
N ALA A 657 33.50 61.11 -29.96
CA ALA A 657 34.01 61.51 -28.66
C ALA A 657 33.97 63.04 -28.52
N ARG A 658 33.29 63.52 -27.49
CA ARG A 658 33.17 64.94 -27.13
C ARG A 658 33.40 65.15 -25.65
N THR A 659 33.90 66.32 -25.27
CA THR A 659 33.94 66.81 -23.89
C THR A 659 33.42 68.23 -23.87
N GLY A 660 32.30 68.47 -23.17
CA GLY A 660 31.65 69.79 -23.16
C GLY A 660 31.33 70.33 -24.57
N GLY A 661 30.99 69.43 -25.51
CA GLY A 661 30.70 69.76 -26.92
C GLY A 661 31.93 69.87 -27.84
N GLN A 662 33.14 69.93 -27.30
CA GLN A 662 34.40 69.96 -28.07
C GLN A 662 34.88 68.54 -28.41
N PRO A 663 35.59 68.30 -29.52
CA PRO A 663 36.16 66.98 -29.84
C PRO A 663 37.08 66.44 -28.73
N ALA A 664 36.92 65.16 -28.37
CA ALA A 664 37.70 64.42 -27.38
C ALA A 664 38.41 63.21 -28.02
N ASP A 665 39.28 62.51 -27.29
CA ASP A 665 40.16 61.51 -27.88
C ASP A 665 39.46 60.15 -28.07
N ILE A 666 39.80 59.45 -29.14
CA ILE A 666 39.39 58.07 -29.43
C ILE A 666 40.67 57.22 -29.44
N LEU A 667 40.82 56.33 -28.46
CA LEU A 667 42.01 55.51 -28.25
C LEU A 667 41.61 54.03 -28.18
N LEU A 668 41.73 53.33 -29.31
CA LEU A 668 41.49 51.89 -29.49
C LEU A 668 42.79 51.20 -29.97
N PRO A 669 43.84 51.11 -29.12
CA PRO A 669 45.19 50.77 -29.54
C PRO A 669 45.47 49.27 -29.60
N ASN A 670 44.50 48.42 -29.20
CA ASN A 670 44.77 47.00 -29.04
C ASN A 670 44.86 46.28 -30.40
N PRO A 671 45.90 45.45 -30.63
CA PRO A 671 46.06 44.70 -31.87
C PRO A 671 45.13 43.50 -32.00
N GLY A 672 44.22 43.26 -31.05
CA GLY A 672 43.22 42.19 -31.15
C GLY A 672 41.86 42.67 -31.67
N ASN A 673 41.77 43.95 -32.06
CA ASN A 673 40.56 44.52 -32.63
C ASN A 673 40.39 44.08 -34.09
N ASP A 674 39.15 43.92 -34.51
CA ASP A 674 38.76 43.44 -35.83
C ASP A 674 37.50 44.19 -36.32
N PHE A 675 37.64 45.01 -37.36
CA PHE A 675 36.56 45.85 -37.90
C PHE A 675 36.20 45.40 -39.32
N LEU A 676 35.12 44.65 -39.45
CA LEU A 676 34.71 44.05 -40.72
C LEU A 676 33.88 44.96 -41.61
N GLY A 677 33.39 46.10 -41.09
CA GLY A 677 32.56 47.07 -41.82
C GLY A 677 33.15 48.48 -41.84
N LEU A 678 32.42 49.42 -42.45
CA LEU A 678 32.83 50.84 -42.50
C LEU A 678 32.89 51.44 -41.09
N VAL A 679 33.96 52.20 -40.82
CA VAL A 679 34.18 52.87 -39.54
C VAL A 679 34.14 54.40 -39.69
N ASP A 680 33.14 55.03 -39.09
CA ASP A 680 32.97 56.48 -38.98
C ASP A 680 33.57 57.00 -37.66
N LEU A 681 34.34 58.09 -37.74
CA LEU A 681 35.15 58.58 -36.63
C LEU A 681 35.00 60.09 -36.46
N ASN A 682 34.75 60.55 -35.23
CA ASN A 682 34.59 61.97 -34.91
C ASN A 682 35.20 62.29 -33.54
N GLY A 683 36.42 62.85 -33.53
CA GLY A 683 37.19 63.10 -32.31
C GLY A 683 38.33 64.11 -32.48
N ARG A 684 39.15 64.27 -31.43
CA ARG A 684 40.35 65.12 -31.43
C ARG A 684 41.59 64.32 -31.83
N ASN A 685 42.16 63.52 -30.93
CA ASN A 685 43.19 62.55 -31.29
C ASN A 685 42.55 61.18 -31.49
N ILE A 686 42.81 60.55 -32.63
CA ILE A 686 42.19 59.27 -33.01
C ILE A 686 43.29 58.24 -33.25
N THR A 687 43.27 57.17 -32.46
CA THR A 687 44.12 55.98 -32.62
C THR A 687 43.22 54.76 -32.73
N ILE A 688 43.26 54.08 -33.88
CA ILE A 688 42.58 52.80 -34.09
C ILE A 688 43.57 51.81 -34.68
N VAL A 689 43.60 50.63 -34.06
CA VAL A 689 44.32 49.47 -34.58
C VAL A 689 43.29 48.44 -35.00
N ASP A 690 43.40 47.95 -36.23
CA ASP A 690 42.83 46.70 -36.70
C ASP A 690 43.99 45.69 -36.85
N GLY A 691 43.99 44.65 -36.04
CA GLY A 691 45.08 43.68 -36.02
C GLY A 691 45.00 42.64 -37.12
N ASN A 692 43.80 42.42 -37.67
CA ASN A 692 43.54 41.45 -38.72
C ASN A 692 43.72 42.09 -40.10
N GLY A 693 43.76 43.42 -40.16
CA GLY A 693 43.83 44.19 -41.39
C GLY A 693 42.44 44.32 -42.04
N GLY A 694 42.32 45.08 -43.12
CA GLY A 694 41.03 45.29 -43.77
C GLY A 694 40.24 46.49 -43.29
N LEU A 695 40.79 47.35 -42.42
CA LEU A 695 40.08 48.53 -41.91
C LEU A 695 39.62 49.44 -43.06
N GLN A 696 38.31 49.66 -43.15
CA GLN A 696 37.68 50.59 -44.08
C GLN A 696 37.08 51.77 -43.32
N THR A 697 37.53 52.98 -43.61
CA THR A 697 36.95 54.18 -42.98
C THR A 697 35.82 54.78 -43.84
N GLY A 698 34.75 55.22 -43.19
CA GLY A 698 33.73 56.08 -43.78
C GLY A 698 34.10 57.55 -43.58
N THR A 699 33.23 58.34 -42.93
CA THR A 699 33.52 59.74 -42.59
C THR A 699 34.47 59.82 -41.39
N VAL A 700 35.63 60.48 -41.57
CA VAL A 700 36.62 60.70 -40.50
C VAL A 700 36.82 62.20 -40.27
N THR A 701 36.44 62.65 -39.07
CA THR A 701 36.62 64.04 -38.59
C THR A 701 37.56 64.03 -37.39
N SER A 702 38.79 64.52 -37.58
CA SER A 702 39.83 64.62 -36.54
C SER A 702 40.34 66.06 -36.43
N THR A 703 40.37 66.64 -35.22
CA THR A 703 40.96 67.97 -34.99
C THR A 703 42.41 67.94 -34.51
N GLY A 704 42.93 66.75 -34.16
CA GLY A 704 44.29 66.48 -33.69
C GLY A 704 44.96 65.31 -34.46
N GLN A 705 45.78 64.51 -33.77
CA GLN A 705 46.57 63.43 -34.40
C GLN A 705 45.68 62.27 -34.85
N LEU A 706 45.91 61.76 -36.07
CA LEU A 706 45.22 60.58 -36.62
C LEU A 706 46.23 59.44 -36.87
N ALA A 707 46.02 58.32 -36.17
CA ALA A 707 46.81 57.09 -36.27
C ALA A 707 45.89 55.90 -36.58
N LEU A 708 46.05 55.32 -37.77
CA LEU A 708 45.27 54.17 -38.23
C LEU A 708 46.23 53.03 -38.61
N THR A 709 46.00 51.84 -38.06
CA THR A 709 46.83 50.63 -38.30
C THR A 709 45.96 49.51 -38.84
N GLY A 710 46.43 48.77 -39.85
CA GLY A 710 45.68 47.67 -40.48
C GLY A 710 44.74 48.10 -41.60
N VAL A 711 45.09 49.18 -42.30
CA VAL A 711 44.22 49.87 -43.27
C VAL A 711 44.30 49.29 -44.67
N ASP A 712 43.14 48.96 -45.27
CA ASP A 712 43.03 48.55 -46.68
C ASP A 712 42.48 49.67 -47.58
N SER A 713 41.55 50.50 -47.08
CA SER A 713 41.03 51.66 -47.81
C SER A 713 40.65 52.81 -46.88
N VAL A 714 41.08 54.04 -47.21
CA VAL A 714 40.70 55.26 -46.48
C VAL A 714 39.82 56.14 -47.36
N ALA A 715 38.57 56.35 -46.96
CA ALA A 715 37.82 57.53 -47.40
C ALA A 715 38.10 58.65 -46.38
N ILE A 716 38.86 59.68 -46.75
CA ILE A 716 38.97 60.91 -45.96
C ILE A 716 38.03 61.91 -46.61
N GLU A 717 36.81 62.03 -46.11
CA GLU A 717 35.95 63.14 -46.49
C GLU A 717 36.44 64.38 -45.73
N ASN A 718 37.37 65.11 -46.35
CA ASN A 718 37.97 66.32 -45.80
C ASN A 718 36.95 67.47 -45.80
N SER A 719 35.91 67.39 -44.98
CA SER A 719 35.00 68.51 -44.73
C SER A 719 35.44 69.24 -43.47
N VAL A 720 36.48 70.07 -43.62
CA VAL A 720 36.76 71.13 -42.64
C VAL A 720 35.66 72.18 -42.82
N VAL A 721 34.62 72.13 -41.99
CA VAL A 721 33.81 73.30 -41.67
C VAL A 721 33.53 73.30 -40.18
N ASP A 722 34.42 73.92 -39.41
CA ASP A 722 34.00 74.59 -38.18
C ASP A 722 33.53 75.99 -38.56
N THR A 723 32.27 76.30 -38.26
CA THR A 723 31.64 77.61 -38.41
C THR A 723 32.24 78.71 -37.52
N LEU A 724 33.32 78.44 -36.76
CA LEU A 724 33.99 79.42 -35.91
C LEU A 724 35.51 79.50 -36.13
N GLY A 725 35.95 79.61 -37.39
CA GLY A 725 37.08 80.47 -37.78
C GLY A 725 38.40 80.36 -36.99
N GLY A 726 38.96 79.15 -36.83
CA GLY A 726 40.31 78.92 -36.33
C GLY A 726 41.05 77.85 -37.15
N ILE A 727 42.25 78.17 -37.64
CA ILE A 727 43.09 77.26 -38.43
C ILE A 727 43.72 76.22 -37.48
N SER A 728 43.40 74.93 -37.61
CA SER A 728 44.26 73.84 -37.10
C SER A 728 44.94 73.11 -38.28
N SER A 729 46.26 73.19 -38.31
CA SER A 729 47.08 72.36 -39.20
C SER A 729 47.12 70.94 -38.63
N GLN A 730 46.73 69.92 -39.40
CA GLN A 730 47.01 68.52 -39.07
C GLN A 730 48.52 68.34 -38.85
N THR A 731 48.92 68.03 -37.62
CA THR A 731 50.27 67.56 -37.30
C THR A 731 50.28 66.04 -37.33
N GLY A 732 50.62 65.46 -38.49
CA GLY A 732 50.97 64.04 -38.64
C GLY A 732 49.79 63.09 -38.84
N VAL A 733 49.62 62.61 -40.07
CA VAL A 733 48.83 61.42 -40.40
C VAL A 733 49.80 60.23 -40.45
N ASN A 734 49.58 59.21 -39.64
CA ASN A 734 50.36 57.96 -39.67
C ASN A 734 49.45 56.78 -40.01
N VAL A 735 49.59 56.26 -41.23
CA VAL A 735 48.85 55.09 -41.73
C VAL A 735 49.84 53.95 -41.89
N ILE A 736 49.65 52.86 -41.13
CA ILE A 736 50.53 51.69 -41.18
C ILE A 736 49.79 50.54 -41.92
N PRO A 737 50.31 50.07 -43.07
CA PRO A 737 49.74 48.93 -43.80
C PRO A 737 49.93 47.61 -43.02
N PRO A 738 49.14 46.55 -43.31
CA PRO A 738 49.09 45.32 -42.52
C PRO A 738 50.45 44.62 -42.38
N VAL A 739 50.71 44.05 -41.20
CA VAL A 739 51.96 43.33 -40.88
C VAL A 739 51.76 41.81 -40.98
N GLY A 740 52.32 41.20 -42.05
CA GLY A 740 52.53 39.74 -42.26
C GLY A 740 51.43 39.04 -43.07
N THR A 741 51.66 38.34 -44.20
CA THR A 741 52.74 37.42 -44.64
C THR A 741 52.74 37.21 -46.18
N PRO A 742 53.62 36.35 -46.76
CA PRO A 742 54.73 36.68 -47.66
C PRO A 742 54.37 37.18 -49.08
N ALA A 743 55.32 37.95 -49.64
CA ALA A 743 55.30 38.50 -50.99
C ALA A 743 55.00 37.47 -52.09
N THR A 744 53.88 37.65 -52.79
CA THR A 744 53.78 37.69 -54.26
C THR A 744 52.34 37.97 -54.68
N LEU A 745 52.06 39.16 -55.22
CA LEU A 745 51.22 39.44 -56.42
C LEU A 745 51.12 40.97 -56.63
N PRO A 746 51.01 41.46 -57.87
CA PRO A 746 51.52 42.77 -58.29
C PRO A 746 50.57 43.94 -58.00
N ALA A 747 51.17 45.14 -57.93
CA ALA A 747 50.51 46.43 -57.81
C ALA A 747 49.35 46.61 -58.81
N VAL A 748 48.19 47.03 -58.31
CA VAL A 748 47.07 47.50 -59.12
C VAL A 748 47.12 49.02 -59.22
N SER A 749 47.08 49.50 -60.46
CA SER A 749 47.17 50.91 -60.85
C SER A 749 45.95 51.72 -60.42
N LEU A 750 46.23 52.99 -60.14
CA LEU A 750 45.29 54.08 -59.88
C LEU A 750 44.45 54.35 -61.15
N GLU A 751 43.15 54.09 -61.14
CA GLU A 751 42.21 54.63 -62.13
C GLU A 751 41.12 55.47 -61.45
N VAL A 752 41.06 56.73 -61.89
CA VAL A 752 40.01 57.69 -61.63
C VAL A 752 38.80 57.30 -62.46
N LEU A 753 37.61 57.19 -61.84
CA LEU A 753 36.36 57.26 -62.60
C LEU A 753 35.31 58.09 -61.87
N THR A 754 35.03 59.26 -62.45
CA THR A 754 33.86 60.10 -62.20
C THR A 754 32.66 59.53 -62.96
N THR A 755 31.50 59.44 -62.31
CA THR A 755 30.21 60.01 -62.77
C THR A 755 29.04 59.47 -61.94
N VAL A 756 28.07 60.36 -61.71
CA VAL A 756 26.79 60.11 -61.06
C VAL A 756 25.69 60.08 -62.13
N ALA A 757 24.65 59.28 -61.85
CA ALA A 757 23.23 59.48 -62.20
C ALA A 757 22.58 58.60 -63.30
N ASN A 758 21.81 57.62 -62.79
CA ASN A 758 20.34 57.50 -62.85
C ASN A 758 19.62 56.53 -63.82
N ALA A 759 18.75 55.75 -63.16
CA ALA A 759 17.41 55.26 -63.52
C ALA A 759 17.16 54.38 -64.77
N GLY A 760 16.51 53.23 -64.52
CA GLY A 760 15.51 52.67 -65.46
C GLY A 760 15.46 51.15 -65.60
N SER A 761 14.67 50.51 -64.73
CA SER A 761 13.84 49.30 -64.94
C SER A 761 13.87 48.62 -66.32
N THR A 762 13.94 47.27 -66.36
CA THR A 762 12.83 46.41 -66.86
C THR A 762 13.03 44.93 -66.54
N ASN A 763 11.87 44.28 -66.34
CA ASN A 763 11.60 42.89 -65.96
C ASN A 763 12.20 41.80 -66.85
N ALA A 764 12.59 40.67 -66.23
CA ALA A 764 12.02 39.30 -66.40
C ALA A 764 13.09 38.19 -66.23
N PRO A 765 12.71 36.99 -65.73
CA PRO A 765 13.53 36.21 -64.81
C PRO A 765 14.34 35.06 -65.46
N LEU A 766 15.45 34.70 -64.83
CA LEU A 766 16.21 33.46 -65.05
C LEU A 766 16.53 32.82 -63.67
N PRO A 767 16.72 31.50 -63.59
CA PRO A 767 15.83 30.60 -62.88
C PRO A 767 16.08 30.50 -61.37
N LEU A 768 14.98 30.18 -60.69
CA LEU A 768 14.86 29.79 -59.29
C LEU A 768 15.76 28.59 -58.98
N VAL A 769 16.89 28.80 -58.31
CA VAL A 769 17.57 27.75 -57.56
C VAL A 769 17.01 27.79 -56.14
N VAL A 770 16.03 26.92 -55.89
CA VAL A 770 15.55 26.60 -54.55
C VAL A 770 16.70 25.91 -53.82
N PRO A 771 17.23 26.42 -52.70
CA PRO A 771 17.90 25.53 -51.76
C PRO A 771 16.80 24.65 -51.19
N THR A 772 16.72 23.41 -51.66
CA THR A 772 15.95 22.38 -50.98
C THR A 772 16.43 22.35 -49.54
N LEU A 773 15.53 22.65 -48.59
CA LEU A 773 15.65 22.21 -47.22
C LEU A 773 15.87 20.69 -47.27
N THR A 774 17.12 20.24 -47.22
CA THR A 774 17.41 18.96 -46.59
C THR A 774 17.15 19.18 -45.12
N THR A 775 16.00 18.68 -44.67
CA THR A 775 15.75 18.40 -43.26
C THR A 775 16.89 17.53 -42.75
N LEU A 776 17.91 18.14 -42.15
CA LEU A 776 18.70 17.46 -41.14
C LEU A 776 17.76 17.26 -39.95
N ALA A 777 16.94 16.21 -40.03
CA ALA A 777 16.51 15.54 -38.84
C ALA A 777 17.80 15.03 -38.19
N SER A 778 18.30 15.75 -37.18
CA SER A 778 19.15 15.12 -36.18
C SER A 778 18.41 13.84 -35.76
N PRO A 779 19.03 12.65 -35.88
CA PRO A 779 18.45 11.49 -35.24
C PRO A 779 18.41 11.83 -33.75
N ILE A 780 17.21 11.98 -33.19
CA ILE A 780 17.03 11.94 -31.75
C ILE A 780 17.71 10.63 -31.33
N PRO A 781 18.73 10.65 -30.46
CA PRO A 781 19.38 9.42 -30.06
C PRO A 781 18.31 8.51 -29.46
N GLN A 782 18.05 7.37 -30.10
CA GLN A 782 17.12 6.37 -29.62
C GLN A 782 17.75 5.64 -28.44
N THR A 783 17.85 6.33 -27.30
CA THR A 783 18.45 5.77 -26.10
C THR A 783 17.37 5.09 -25.27
N THR A 784 17.62 3.83 -24.93
CA THR A 784 16.90 3.17 -23.84
C THR A 784 17.21 3.93 -22.55
N ILE A 785 16.18 4.43 -21.89
CA ILE A 785 16.32 5.09 -20.60
C ILE A 785 16.16 4.00 -19.53
N ILE A 786 17.21 3.76 -18.77
CA ILE A 786 17.22 2.81 -17.65
C ILE A 786 17.40 3.63 -16.39
N GLN A 787 16.36 3.66 -15.54
CA GLN A 787 16.40 4.38 -14.28
C GLN A 787 16.24 3.40 -13.13
N GLU A 788 17.21 3.42 -12.22
CA GLU A 788 17.07 2.80 -10.91
C GLU A 788 16.40 3.81 -10.00
N VAL A 789 15.15 3.55 -9.61
CA VAL A 789 14.45 4.38 -8.64
C VAL A 789 15.00 4.03 -7.26
N LYS A 790 15.96 4.84 -6.79
CA LYS A 790 16.68 4.61 -5.55
C LYS A 790 15.91 5.10 -4.34
N ASP A 791 15.06 4.22 -3.81
CA ASP A 791 14.88 4.08 -2.36
C ASP A 791 15.46 2.73 -1.91
N VAL A 792 15.88 2.67 -0.64
CA VAL A 792 16.99 1.85 -0.11
C VAL A 792 16.87 0.33 -0.36
N THR A 793 17.98 -0.26 -0.81
CA THR A 793 18.29 -1.70 -0.67
C THR A 793 19.37 -1.90 0.41
N PRO A 794 19.43 -3.06 1.07
CA PRO A 794 20.21 -4.15 0.47
C PRO A 794 19.43 -5.41 0.12
N TYR A 795 18.12 -5.50 0.36
CA TYR A 795 17.42 -6.80 0.39
C TYR A 795 15.90 -6.80 0.07
N GLY A 796 15.36 -5.77 -0.59
CA GLY A 796 13.93 -5.65 -0.96
C GLY A 796 13.70 -4.46 -1.91
N PRO A 797 12.58 -4.40 -2.66
CA PRO A 797 12.65 -4.08 -4.08
C PRO A 797 12.75 -2.59 -4.39
N GLY A 798 13.91 -2.18 -4.92
CA GLY A 798 14.02 -1.00 -5.77
C GLY A 798 13.38 -1.29 -7.14
N LEU A 799 12.77 -0.29 -7.76
CA LEU A 799 12.19 -0.42 -9.09
C LEU A 799 13.25 -0.08 -10.15
N ILE A 800 13.46 -0.99 -11.11
CA ILE A 800 14.18 -0.66 -12.34
C ILE A 800 13.15 -0.40 -13.43
N THR A 801 13.07 0.83 -13.93
CA THR A 801 12.27 1.15 -15.10
C THR A 801 13.15 1.18 -16.35
N ILE A 802 12.66 0.55 -17.41
CA ILE A 802 13.33 0.47 -18.72
C ILE A 802 12.36 1.04 -19.74
N SER A 803 12.58 2.28 -20.17
CA SER A 803 11.77 2.92 -21.22
C SER A 803 12.44 2.74 -22.58
N LEU A 804 11.79 1.96 -23.44
CA LEU A 804 12.27 1.60 -24.77
C LEU A 804 11.76 2.59 -25.84
N PRO A 805 12.60 2.93 -26.83
CA PRO A 805 12.13 3.72 -27.97
C PRO A 805 11.06 2.95 -28.78
N ARG A 806 10.04 3.69 -29.24
CA ARG A 806 8.89 3.14 -29.97
C ARG A 806 9.25 2.60 -31.36
N ASP A 807 10.23 3.24 -32.01
CA ASP A 807 10.68 2.96 -33.39
C ASP A 807 11.88 2.00 -33.45
N ARG A 808 12.07 1.15 -32.43
CA ARG A 808 13.15 0.15 -32.41
C ARG A 808 13.02 -0.88 -33.54
N PRO A 809 14.15 -1.39 -34.09
CA PRO A 809 14.12 -2.48 -35.07
C PRO A 809 13.34 -3.70 -34.54
N ARG A 810 12.33 -4.16 -35.30
CA ARG A 810 11.54 -5.38 -35.00
C ARG A 810 12.00 -6.59 -35.83
N ASP A 811 13.18 -6.52 -36.40
CA ASP A 811 13.79 -7.58 -37.21
C ASP A 811 14.40 -8.70 -36.34
N ASN A 812 14.73 -9.83 -36.96
CA ASN A 812 15.25 -11.02 -36.27
C ASN A 812 16.69 -10.85 -35.71
N THR A 813 17.33 -9.68 -35.89
CA THR A 813 18.68 -9.41 -35.40
C THR A 813 18.71 -9.14 -33.88
N GLY A 814 17.58 -8.69 -33.32
CA GLY A 814 17.34 -8.52 -31.89
C GLY A 814 17.83 -7.18 -31.34
N PHE A 815 16.98 -6.48 -30.58
CA PHE A 815 17.31 -5.23 -29.89
C PHE A 815 17.96 -5.53 -28.53
N LEU A 816 19.13 -4.94 -28.27
CA LEU A 816 19.90 -5.18 -27.05
C LEU A 816 19.67 -4.07 -26.02
N ILE A 817 19.43 -4.45 -24.78
CA ILE A 817 19.29 -3.55 -23.64
C ILE A 817 20.51 -3.74 -22.75
N GLU A 818 21.45 -2.80 -22.88
CA GLU A 818 22.67 -2.77 -22.07
C GLU A 818 22.41 -2.03 -20.76
N PHE A 819 22.64 -2.68 -19.62
CA PHE A 819 22.53 -2.05 -18.31
C PHE A 819 23.74 -1.15 -18.00
N PRO A 820 23.55 -0.04 -17.26
CA PRO A 820 24.65 0.73 -16.67
C PRO A 820 25.53 -0.15 -15.77
N GLU A 821 26.82 0.18 -15.64
CA GLU A 821 27.77 -0.60 -14.83
C GLU A 821 27.34 -0.78 -13.37
N SER A 822 26.63 0.18 -12.80
CA SER A 822 26.05 0.07 -11.45
C SER A 822 25.06 -1.10 -11.33
N ILE A 823 24.20 -1.29 -12.33
CA ILE A 823 23.23 -2.40 -12.38
C ILE A 823 23.92 -3.70 -12.78
N LYS A 824 24.90 -3.68 -13.68
CA LYS A 824 25.71 -4.87 -14.04
C LYS A 824 26.50 -5.41 -12.86
N GLN A 825 26.96 -4.56 -11.96
CA GLN A 825 27.61 -4.94 -10.70
C GLN A 825 26.62 -5.54 -9.70
N THR A 826 25.41 -4.99 -9.58
CA THR A 826 24.33 -5.58 -8.76
C THR A 826 23.86 -6.94 -9.29
N LEU A 827 23.74 -7.10 -10.61
CA LEU A 827 23.39 -8.37 -11.25
C LEU A 827 24.55 -9.40 -11.18
N SER A 828 25.79 -8.96 -10.94
CA SER A 828 26.97 -9.84 -10.87
C SER A 828 26.96 -10.80 -9.67
N THR A 829 26.24 -10.43 -8.60
CA THR A 829 26.11 -11.20 -7.36
C THR A 829 24.81 -12.02 -7.33
N PHE A 830 24.00 -11.94 -8.40
CA PHE A 830 22.68 -12.53 -8.48
C PHE A 830 22.71 -13.95 -9.08
N THR A 831 22.12 -14.93 -8.40
CA THR A 831 22.07 -16.36 -8.82
C THR A 831 20.64 -16.88 -9.05
N GLY A 832 19.69 -15.99 -9.29
CA GLY A 832 18.25 -16.30 -9.33
C GLY A 832 17.61 -16.46 -10.72
N THR A 833 16.29 -16.66 -10.75
CA THR A 833 15.48 -16.81 -11.98
C THR A 833 14.80 -15.50 -12.39
N PHE A 834 14.56 -15.34 -13.69
CA PHE A 834 13.78 -14.24 -14.27
C PHE A 834 12.40 -14.76 -14.69
N GLU A 835 11.34 -14.15 -14.16
CA GLU A 835 9.94 -14.53 -14.37
C GLU A 835 9.10 -13.27 -14.59
N LEU A 836 7.92 -13.38 -15.20
CA LEU A 836 6.96 -12.28 -15.23
C LEU A 836 6.29 -12.10 -13.84
N ALA A 837 5.61 -10.98 -13.61
CA ALA A 837 4.99 -10.65 -12.33
C ALA A 837 4.00 -11.70 -11.73
N HIS A 838 3.57 -12.67 -12.54
CA HIS A 838 2.68 -13.80 -12.17
C HIS A 838 3.37 -15.18 -12.24
N ASP A 839 4.68 -15.24 -12.00
CA ASP A 839 5.49 -16.48 -11.97
C ASP A 839 5.48 -17.26 -13.28
N GLN A 840 5.23 -16.57 -14.40
CA GLN A 840 5.31 -17.13 -15.74
C GLN A 840 6.75 -17.05 -16.27
N PRO A 841 7.20 -18.02 -17.09
CA PRO A 841 8.51 -17.94 -17.73
C PRO A 841 8.58 -16.73 -18.68
N LEU A 842 9.78 -16.25 -18.95
CA LEU A 842 9.98 -15.18 -19.94
C LEU A 842 9.43 -15.59 -21.31
N PRO A 843 8.78 -14.68 -22.04
CA PRO A 843 8.32 -14.97 -23.39
C PRO A 843 9.52 -15.21 -24.32
N ALA A 844 9.36 -16.06 -25.34
CA ALA A 844 10.45 -16.45 -26.24
C ALA A 844 11.14 -15.28 -26.98
N TRP A 845 10.47 -14.15 -27.11
CA TRP A 845 11.01 -12.93 -27.71
C TRP A 845 11.87 -12.09 -26.73
N LEU A 846 11.94 -12.43 -25.44
CA LEU A 846 12.74 -11.74 -24.42
C LEU A 846 13.71 -12.74 -23.76
N THR A 847 15.01 -12.59 -24.03
CA THR A 847 16.05 -13.48 -23.52
C THR A 847 17.06 -12.71 -22.67
N TYR A 848 17.46 -13.26 -21.52
CA TYR A 848 18.57 -12.75 -20.72
C TYR A 848 19.89 -13.44 -21.11
N GLU A 849 20.89 -12.66 -21.51
CA GLU A 849 22.22 -13.14 -21.86
C GLU A 849 23.14 -13.06 -20.65
N ALA A 850 23.28 -14.17 -19.90
CA ALA A 850 24.01 -14.18 -18.63
C ALA A 850 25.51 -13.82 -18.76
N ALA A 851 26.14 -14.12 -19.90
CA ALA A 851 27.57 -13.82 -20.14
C ALA A 851 27.83 -12.31 -20.24
N ASP A 852 26.94 -11.59 -20.95
CA ASP A 852 27.07 -10.15 -21.23
C ASP A 852 26.20 -9.30 -20.28
N ARG A 853 25.37 -9.94 -19.44
CA ARG A 853 24.46 -9.34 -18.46
C ARG A 853 23.54 -8.28 -19.07
N ARG A 854 22.83 -8.67 -20.13
CA ARG A 854 21.93 -7.81 -20.89
C ARG A 854 20.68 -8.57 -21.33
N PHE A 855 19.64 -7.83 -21.72
CA PHE A 855 18.46 -8.41 -22.36
C PHE A 855 18.51 -8.26 -23.87
N ARG A 856 18.04 -9.28 -24.59
CA ARG A 856 17.77 -9.24 -26.03
C ARG A 856 16.29 -9.39 -26.29
N LEU A 857 15.75 -8.50 -27.12
CA LEU A 857 14.37 -8.54 -27.60
C LEU A 857 14.37 -8.93 -29.08
N THR A 858 13.73 -10.04 -29.45
CA THR A 858 13.64 -10.53 -30.83
C THR A 858 12.17 -10.53 -31.27
N SER A 859 11.79 -9.52 -32.06
CA SER A 859 10.43 -9.33 -32.60
C SER A 859 9.29 -9.35 -31.55
N PRO A 860 9.29 -8.43 -30.55
CA PRO A 860 8.21 -8.33 -29.58
C PRO A 860 6.86 -7.94 -30.26
N PRO A 861 5.72 -8.52 -29.85
CA PRO A 861 4.41 -8.19 -30.41
C PRO A 861 4.00 -6.73 -30.10
N PRO A 862 3.06 -6.13 -30.86
CA PRO A 862 2.60 -4.75 -30.63
C PRO A 862 2.02 -4.50 -29.22
N SER A 863 1.52 -5.54 -28.55
CA SER A 863 0.97 -5.47 -27.18
C SER A 863 1.96 -5.91 -26.10
N ALA A 864 3.26 -5.98 -26.41
CA ALA A 864 4.27 -6.52 -25.50
C ALA A 864 4.55 -5.64 -24.27
N PHE A 865 4.17 -4.35 -24.30
CA PHE A 865 4.47 -3.37 -23.26
C PHE A 865 3.19 -2.66 -22.79
N PRO A 866 3.09 -2.29 -21.50
CA PRO A 866 4.11 -2.46 -20.47
C PRO A 866 4.28 -3.94 -20.05
N LEU A 867 5.52 -4.32 -19.72
CA LEU A 867 5.86 -5.67 -19.26
C LEU A 867 6.47 -5.60 -17.87
N GLU A 868 5.90 -6.34 -16.92
CA GLU A 868 6.43 -6.46 -15.56
C GLU A 868 7.16 -7.79 -15.38
N MET A 869 8.42 -7.70 -15.01
CA MET A 869 9.31 -8.83 -14.78
C MET A 869 9.83 -8.79 -13.35
N LYS A 870 9.85 -9.95 -12.70
CA LYS A 870 10.46 -10.19 -11.41
C LYS A 870 11.78 -10.94 -11.57
N ILE A 871 12.73 -10.60 -10.70
CA ILE A 871 13.96 -11.35 -10.52
C ILE A 871 13.96 -11.97 -9.13
N LYS A 872 14.00 -13.31 -9.03
CA LYS A 872 13.89 -14.06 -7.76
C LYS A 872 15.22 -14.65 -7.31
N THR A 873 15.77 -14.22 -6.16
CA THR A 873 16.96 -14.84 -5.52
C THR A 873 16.65 -15.31 -4.11
N GLY A 874 16.84 -16.60 -3.82
CA GLY A 874 17.01 -17.13 -2.46
C GLY A 874 16.07 -16.57 -1.38
N GLY A 875 14.79 -16.31 -1.72
CA GLY A 875 13.78 -15.71 -0.83
C GLY A 875 13.43 -14.24 -1.05
N ARG A 876 13.91 -13.57 -2.12
CA ARG A 876 13.67 -12.13 -2.40
C ARG A 876 13.31 -11.87 -3.87
N GLU A 877 12.52 -10.83 -4.11
CA GLU A 877 12.05 -10.41 -5.44
C GLU A 877 12.49 -8.96 -5.76
N LEU A 878 12.96 -8.72 -6.98
CA LEU A 878 13.21 -7.38 -7.54
C LEU A 878 12.29 -7.16 -8.75
N MET A 879 11.61 -6.00 -8.83
CA MET A 879 10.71 -5.70 -9.94
C MET A 879 11.39 -4.84 -11.02
N VAL A 880 11.18 -5.22 -12.28
CA VAL A 880 11.64 -4.52 -13.47
C VAL A 880 10.43 -4.27 -14.37
N VAL A 881 10.22 -3.01 -14.75
CA VAL A 881 9.11 -2.63 -15.63
C VAL A 881 9.66 -2.11 -16.94
N PHE A 882 9.28 -2.76 -18.04
CA PHE A 882 9.54 -2.28 -19.39
C PHE A 882 8.33 -1.47 -19.88
N SER A 883 8.56 -0.26 -20.36
CA SER A 883 7.55 0.59 -20.99
C SER A 883 8.03 1.07 -22.36
N GLU A 884 7.10 1.41 -23.25
CA GLU A 884 7.44 2.18 -24.45
C GLU A 884 7.41 3.67 -24.13
N GLN A 885 8.37 4.42 -24.66
CA GLN A 885 8.36 5.88 -24.62
C GLN A 885 7.17 6.39 -25.44
N ASN A 886 6.39 7.33 -24.88
CA ASN A 886 5.25 7.95 -25.55
C ASN A 886 5.67 8.83 -26.73
#